data_AF-A0A9D4PK56-F1
#
_entry.id   AF-A0A9D4PK56-F1
#
_cell.length_a   1.000
_cell.length_b   1.000
_cell.length_c   1.000
_cell.angle_alpha   90.00
_cell.angle_beta   90.00
_cell.angle_gamma   90.00
#
_symmetry.space_group_name_H-M   'P 1'
#
loop_
_entity.id
_entity.type
_entity.pdbx_description
1 polymer ?
#
loop_
_entity_poly.entity_id
_entity_poly.type
_entity_poly.pdbx_seq_one_letter_code
_entity_poly.pdbx_strand_id
1 'polypeptide(L)'
;MEGEAFPHGLLPHGLACTKRGTRVCQLVQHLTACNEALWHARLQLREDISDELGELSVVAVPRICEEFPCCDECANNQTSAPELLRQLLESHRCIVSLESNYDVVNSAPMAEILARSSSLRRLTVEGTAEDPPEVLDRAGGTDDRFHFLQKHATSTAAMEIPVRLLEKDGATLVSLDMMDLKISPSMAKKLMEALVNNDTLEELAVGDTVFYSGPDGGTVGPFVRYLTKSYSTLRKLTIRVSLPGVDIAELQTLARAISGVTTLEDLTWYGLVTRLLCTSFLEAVTQSRSLRSLKFLLAVCLHDLVLPCARENTSVPGWVTALRENSTLQNLDVDVSWFSSTDCCLLLEALAKGNSIQSVTLRYFSKYNDLVEVCRAVRDCGLDGKVHIEDYRVVLEDAWILPACRQVRSVDVSCWHSLPSMGVLRNFFRIAASCHHVTSMCVCFYFFDEATFASLAAYIRESLTIDQIDLLIEFSEHHHSFIADNDVAVQSMSNLIAALSSNTSITTMHLSTETYIGDRDCQVLADGATNNRKLRKLSVTGLSTFIHVFLDRLLSGLEHSYNLLLLELPFCDGTTERMREAQELVRRNCSLVDRATRFVMGDHSWYCASAFERVSEEPVLVTNVGRKVNATEEAENMIRGAQKSVRLMNIHDYMKLTGVVEGRVECVAREDGRPQLDQLHYDCWLIIRRYLMIEDVLKP
;
A
#
# COMPACT_ATOMS: atom_id res chain seq x y z
N MET A 1 15.10 18.76 25.83
CA MET A 1 16.36 18.10 26.25
C MET A 1 17.29 18.18 25.06
N GLU A 2 18.44 18.83 25.25
CA GLU A 2 19.56 18.73 24.31
C GLU A 2 19.91 17.24 24.17
N GLY A 3 20.08 16.78 22.94
CA GLY A 3 20.36 15.39 22.63
C GLY A 3 21.69 14.98 23.23
N GLU A 4 21.66 14.19 24.30
CA GLU A 4 22.76 13.30 24.62
C GLU A 4 22.79 12.25 23.50
N ALA A 5 23.76 12.39 22.60
CA ALA A 5 24.13 11.34 21.67
C ALA A 5 24.49 10.10 22.49
N PHE A 6 23.65 9.06 22.42
CA PHE A 6 23.89 7.81 23.12
C PHE A 6 25.15 7.15 22.54
N PRO A 7 26.18 6.87 23.34
CA PRO A 7 27.37 6.21 22.83
C PRO A 7 27.01 4.75 22.53
N HIS A 8 27.11 4.38 21.25
CA HIS A 8 27.09 3.00 20.75
C HIS A 8 25.83 2.18 21.05
N GLY A 9 24.75 2.42 20.30
CA GLY A 9 23.83 1.37 19.81
C GLY A 9 23.07 0.50 20.82
N LEU A 10 23.12 0.80 22.11
CA LEU A 10 22.39 0.07 23.14
C LEU A 10 21.37 1.01 23.77
N LEU A 11 20.08 0.64 23.68
CA LEU A 11 19.05 1.19 24.56
C LEU A 11 19.59 1.13 26.01
N PRO A 12 19.34 2.14 26.86
CA PRO A 12 19.68 2.04 28.27
C PRO A 12 19.16 0.70 28.79
N HIS A 13 20.06 -0.13 29.34
CA HIS A 13 19.70 -1.44 29.87
C HIS A 13 18.44 -1.32 30.74
N GLY A 14 17.31 -1.87 30.26
CA GLY A 14 16.07 -1.94 31.04
C GLY A 14 14.96 -0.94 30.73
N LEU A 15 14.83 -0.41 29.50
CA LEU A 15 13.56 0.20 29.05
C LEU A 15 12.46 -0.87 28.97
N ALA A 16 11.90 -1.27 30.11
CA ALA A 16 10.80 -2.22 30.17
C ALA A 16 9.57 -1.67 29.44
N CYS A 17 8.75 -2.56 28.88
CA CYS A 17 7.49 -2.14 28.26
C CYS A 17 6.60 -1.41 29.25
N THR A 18 6.35 -0.13 29.00
CA THR A 18 5.40 0.68 29.78
C THR A 18 3.97 0.64 29.25
N LYS A 19 3.68 -0.11 28.16
CA LYS A 19 2.30 -0.26 27.63
C LYS A 19 1.41 -0.86 28.71
N ARG A 20 0.37 -0.12 29.11
CA ARG A 20 -0.67 -0.55 30.07
C ARG A 20 -2.02 0.05 29.68
N GLY A 21 -2.97 -0.80 29.27
CA GLY A 21 -4.28 -0.33 28.81
C GLY A 21 -4.14 0.68 27.68
N THR A 22 -4.66 1.89 27.87
CA THR A 22 -4.61 3.00 26.91
C THR A 22 -3.31 3.83 26.94
N ARG A 23 -2.33 3.50 27.79
CA ARG A 23 -1.04 4.21 27.84
C ARG A 23 -0.08 3.68 26.77
N VAL A 24 0.45 4.61 25.97
CA VAL A 24 1.49 4.36 24.95
C VAL A 24 2.83 4.02 25.61
N CYS A 25 3.59 3.11 25.00
CA CYS A 25 4.92 2.75 25.47
C CYS A 25 5.92 3.91 25.30
N GLN A 26 6.83 4.09 26.25
CA GLN A 26 7.91 5.09 26.16
C GLN A 26 8.86 4.83 24.98
N LEU A 27 8.92 3.58 24.49
CA LEU A 27 9.69 3.22 23.30
C LEU A 27 9.36 4.08 22.07
N VAL A 28 8.14 4.59 21.98
CA VAL A 28 7.72 5.55 20.94
C VAL A 28 8.57 6.83 20.90
N GLN A 29 9.11 7.26 22.05
CA GLN A 29 9.98 8.43 22.13
C GLN A 29 11.41 8.12 21.69
N HIS A 30 11.75 6.84 21.53
CA HIS A 30 13.08 6.35 21.18
C HIS A 30 13.14 5.70 19.79
N LEU A 31 12.10 5.85 18.96
CA LEU A 31 12.04 5.22 17.64
C LEU A 31 13.25 5.59 16.78
N THR A 32 13.67 6.86 16.77
CA THR A 32 14.81 7.33 15.99
C THR A 32 16.11 6.61 16.38
N ALA A 33 16.41 6.52 17.68
CA ALA A 33 17.59 5.82 18.18
C ALA A 33 17.52 4.30 17.93
N CYS A 34 16.34 3.69 18.06
CA CYS A 34 16.16 2.28 17.69
C CYS A 34 16.39 2.06 16.19
N ASN A 35 15.90 2.97 15.35
CA ASN A 35 16.03 2.89 13.90
C ASN A 35 17.45 3.09 13.41
N GLU A 36 18.28 3.87 14.11
CA GLU A 36 19.72 3.96 13.84
C GLU A 36 20.40 2.59 13.89
N ALA A 37 20.09 1.78 14.92
CA ALA A 37 20.62 0.44 15.04
C ALA A 37 19.94 -0.55 14.09
N LEU A 38 18.60 -0.53 13.98
CA LEU A 38 17.84 -1.46 13.15
C LEU A 38 18.08 -1.26 11.64
N TRP A 39 18.48 -0.07 11.22
CA TRP A 39 18.80 0.24 9.83
C TRP A 39 19.87 -0.69 9.25
N HIS A 40 20.86 -1.08 10.06
CA HIS A 40 21.90 -2.04 9.66
C HIS A 40 21.35 -3.45 9.36
N ALA A 41 20.19 -3.80 9.91
CA ALA A 41 19.45 -5.03 9.60
C ALA A 41 18.39 -4.82 8.51
N ARG A 42 18.33 -3.64 7.87
CA ARG A 42 17.27 -3.23 6.93
C ARG A 42 15.88 -3.26 7.56
N LEU A 43 15.80 -2.96 8.85
CA LEU A 43 14.56 -2.90 9.60
C LEU A 43 14.30 -1.49 10.11
N GLN A 44 13.03 -1.15 10.26
CA GLN A 44 12.56 0.09 10.84
C GLN A 44 11.44 -0.21 11.82
N LEU A 45 11.55 0.29 13.05
CA LEU A 45 10.48 0.33 14.02
C LEU A 45 9.61 1.56 13.75
N ARG A 46 8.30 1.33 13.55
CA ARG A 46 7.28 2.36 13.34
C ARG A 46 6.01 2.06 14.12
N GLU A 47 5.11 3.02 14.22
CA GLU A 47 3.77 2.74 14.76
C GLU A 47 2.98 1.87 13.81
N ASP A 48 2.23 0.90 14.34
CA ASP A 48 1.35 0.07 13.52
C ASP A 48 0.14 0.89 13.05
N ILE A 49 -0.35 0.52 11.87
CA ILE A 49 -1.55 1.09 11.26
C ILE A 49 -2.83 0.53 11.95
N SER A 50 -2.68 -0.35 12.96
CA SER A 50 -3.79 -0.90 13.73
C SER A 50 -4.62 0.17 14.43
N ASP A 51 -5.86 -0.18 14.79
CA ASP A 51 -6.76 0.72 15.51
C ASP A 51 -6.37 0.91 16.99
N GLU A 52 -5.44 0.10 17.54
CA GLU A 52 -4.98 0.23 18.91
C GLU A 52 -3.89 1.30 19.07
N LEU A 53 -4.03 2.14 20.10
CA LEU A 53 -3.09 3.23 20.38
C LEU A 53 -1.72 2.70 20.83
N GLY A 54 -0.66 3.16 20.17
CA GLY A 54 0.72 2.94 20.60
C GLY A 54 1.26 1.53 20.33
N GLU A 55 0.61 0.79 19.44
CA GLU A 55 1.18 -0.42 18.86
C GLU A 55 2.30 -0.10 17.89
N LEU A 56 3.30 -0.97 17.87
CA LEU A 56 4.50 -0.83 17.08
C LEU A 56 4.67 -2.03 16.15
N SER A 57 5.26 -1.74 15.00
CA SER A 57 5.60 -2.70 13.97
C SER A 57 7.07 -2.53 13.62
N VAL A 58 7.82 -3.62 13.66
CA VAL A 58 9.12 -3.70 13.00
C VAL A 58 8.83 -4.04 11.54
N VAL A 59 9.36 -3.26 10.60
CA VAL A 59 9.12 -3.46 9.18
C VAL A 59 10.40 -3.45 8.38
N ALA A 60 10.40 -4.15 7.25
CA ALA A 60 11.49 -4.05 6.29
C ALA A 60 11.53 -2.63 5.71
N VAL A 61 12.72 -2.07 5.60
CA VAL A 61 12.92 -0.80 4.89
C VAL A 61 12.67 -1.06 3.39
N PRO A 62 11.81 -0.27 2.72
CA PRO A 62 11.50 -0.45 1.30
C PRO A 62 12.76 -0.53 0.43
N ARG A 63 12.73 -1.41 -0.58
CA ARG A 63 13.87 -1.83 -1.42
C ARG A 63 14.89 -0.73 -1.68
N ILE A 64 16.02 -0.89 -1.02
CA ILE A 64 17.31 -0.40 -1.45
C ILE A 64 17.81 -1.47 -2.47
N CYS A 65 17.94 -1.13 -3.76
CA CYS A 65 18.21 -2.06 -4.88
C CYS A 65 19.22 -3.20 -4.59
N GLU A 66 19.07 -4.31 -5.32
CA GLU A 66 19.45 -5.72 -5.06
C GLU A 66 20.91 -6.03 -4.69
N GLU A 67 21.78 -5.04 -4.59
CA GLU A 67 23.17 -5.20 -4.14
C GLU A 67 23.42 -4.20 -3.01
N PHE A 68 23.22 -4.61 -1.75
CA PHE A 68 24.11 -4.04 -0.72
C PHE A 68 25.40 -4.81 -0.85
N PRO A 69 26.53 -4.17 -1.18
CA PRO A 69 27.79 -4.66 -0.67
C PRO A 69 27.64 -4.71 0.87
N CYS A 70 28.02 -5.81 1.49
CA CYS A 70 28.39 -5.78 2.90
C CYS A 70 29.49 -4.74 3.04
N CYS A 71 29.12 -3.51 3.40
CA CYS A 71 30.09 -2.46 3.66
C CYS A 71 30.91 -2.88 4.88
N ASP A 72 32.23 -2.69 4.88
CA ASP A 72 33.09 -3.08 6.02
C ASP A 72 32.67 -2.39 7.33
N GLU A 73 32.00 -1.23 7.26
CA GLU A 73 31.37 -0.55 8.41
C GLU A 73 30.11 -1.29 8.92
N CYS A 74 29.38 -1.97 8.04
CA CYS A 74 28.22 -2.78 8.36
C CYS A 74 28.64 -4.01 9.21
N ALA A 75 29.82 -4.58 8.94
CA ALA A 75 30.32 -5.77 9.64
C ALA A 75 30.60 -5.52 11.15
N ASN A 76 30.97 -4.29 11.53
CA ASN A 76 31.27 -3.96 12.94
C ASN A 76 30.00 -3.62 13.76
N ASN A 77 28.92 -3.15 13.13
CA ASN A 77 27.64 -2.86 13.79
C ASN A 77 26.59 -3.98 13.62
N GLN A 78 26.86 -5.00 12.82
CA GLN A 78 25.98 -6.16 12.60
C GLN A 78 25.61 -6.93 13.87
N THR A 79 26.41 -6.83 14.94
CA THR A 79 26.11 -7.50 16.22
C THR A 79 25.05 -6.79 17.06
N SER A 80 24.81 -5.49 16.88
CA SER A 80 23.88 -4.74 17.74
C SER A 80 22.42 -4.86 17.29
N ALA A 81 22.15 -4.93 15.97
CA ALA A 81 20.79 -4.95 15.46
C ALA A 81 19.99 -6.22 15.83
N PRO A 82 20.54 -7.45 15.69
CA PRO A 82 19.85 -8.66 16.14
C PRO A 82 19.62 -8.70 17.65
N GLU A 83 20.59 -8.20 18.43
CA GLU A 83 20.50 -8.14 19.89
C GLU A 83 19.46 -7.10 20.35
N LEU A 84 19.42 -5.93 19.72
CA LEU A 84 18.37 -4.93 19.94
C LEU A 84 17.01 -5.51 19.57
N LEU A 85 16.88 -6.15 18.42
CA LEU A 85 15.62 -6.76 17.99
C LEU A 85 15.16 -7.86 18.96
N ARG A 86 16.08 -8.68 19.49
CA ARG A 86 15.80 -9.63 20.57
C ARG A 86 15.24 -8.91 21.79
N GLN A 87 15.92 -7.87 22.28
CA GLN A 87 15.49 -7.12 23.45
C GLN A 87 14.12 -6.48 23.24
N LEU A 88 13.88 -5.91 22.06
CA LEU A 88 12.62 -5.32 21.66
C LEU A 88 11.49 -6.36 21.68
N LEU A 89 11.64 -7.48 20.99
CA LEU A 89 10.59 -8.50 20.87
C LEU A 89 10.35 -9.28 22.18
N GLU A 90 11.38 -9.51 23.00
CA GLU A 90 11.23 -10.17 24.29
C GLU A 90 10.65 -9.24 25.37
N SER A 91 11.02 -7.96 25.35
CA SER A 91 10.70 -7.02 26.44
C SER A 91 9.49 -6.14 26.15
N HIS A 92 9.14 -5.90 24.89
CA HIS A 92 8.11 -4.93 24.49
C HIS A 92 6.82 -5.56 23.95
N ARG A 93 5.84 -5.68 24.86
CA ARG A 93 4.46 -6.08 24.54
C ARG A 93 3.69 -5.13 23.59
N CYS A 94 4.28 -3.98 23.27
CA CYS A 94 3.70 -3.03 22.31
C CYS A 94 4.08 -3.36 20.87
N ILE A 95 5.09 -4.21 20.64
CA ILE A 95 5.46 -4.65 19.31
C ILE A 95 4.57 -5.83 18.95
N VAL A 96 3.70 -5.59 17.98
CA VAL A 96 2.65 -6.53 17.57
C VAL A 96 2.85 -7.04 16.16
N SER A 97 3.72 -6.41 15.36
CA SER A 97 4.01 -6.85 14.00
C SER A 97 5.52 -6.89 13.73
N LEU A 98 5.93 -7.90 12.97
CA LEU A 98 7.27 -7.99 12.38
C LEU A 98 7.14 -8.27 10.88
N GLU A 99 7.65 -7.38 10.05
CA GLU A 99 7.88 -7.57 8.61
C GLU A 99 9.39 -7.60 8.37
N SER A 100 9.91 -8.69 7.82
CA SER A 100 11.34 -8.92 7.68
C SER A 100 11.67 -9.82 6.50
N ASN A 101 12.92 -9.76 6.03
CA ASN A 101 13.40 -10.65 4.98
C ASN A 101 13.57 -12.10 5.48
N TYR A 102 13.46 -13.06 4.56
CA TYR A 102 13.54 -14.49 4.79
C TYR A 102 14.85 -14.87 5.46
N ASP A 103 15.98 -14.40 4.94
CA ASP A 103 17.31 -14.72 5.47
C ASP A 103 17.47 -14.26 6.93
N VAL A 104 16.86 -13.12 7.26
CA VAL A 104 16.87 -12.56 8.62
C VAL A 104 16.00 -13.41 9.54
N VAL A 105 14.79 -13.77 9.08
CA VAL A 105 13.85 -14.62 9.83
C VAL A 105 14.39 -16.02 10.03
N ASN A 106 15.10 -16.59 9.06
CA ASN A 106 15.63 -17.95 9.14
C ASN A 106 16.93 -18.08 9.95
N SER A 107 17.49 -16.96 10.43
CA SER A 107 18.68 -17.02 11.28
C SER A 107 18.35 -17.70 12.62
N ALA A 108 19.25 -18.59 13.08
CA ALA A 108 19.07 -19.29 14.36
C ALA A 108 18.76 -18.37 15.57
N PRO A 109 19.37 -17.16 15.68
CA PRO A 109 18.99 -16.20 16.71
C PRO A 109 17.53 -15.73 16.58
N MET A 110 17.05 -15.44 15.37
CA MET A 110 15.68 -14.98 15.15
C MET A 110 14.63 -16.03 15.49
N ALA A 111 14.95 -17.30 15.24
CA ALA A 111 14.16 -18.45 15.66
C ALA A 111 13.80 -18.40 17.15
N GLU A 112 14.83 -18.21 17.97
CA GLU A 112 14.71 -18.17 19.41
C GLU A 112 13.95 -16.92 19.88
N ILE A 113 14.20 -15.78 19.22
CA ILE A 113 13.51 -14.51 19.52
C ILE A 113 12.00 -14.66 19.27
N LEU A 114 11.62 -15.20 18.12
CA LEU A 114 10.21 -15.38 17.74
C LEU A 114 9.51 -16.38 18.66
N ALA A 115 10.20 -17.46 19.06
CA ALA A 115 9.69 -18.44 20.02
C ALA A 115 9.37 -17.85 21.39
N ARG A 116 10.09 -16.79 21.79
CA ARG A 116 9.96 -16.15 23.11
C ARG A 116 9.06 -14.91 23.09
N SER A 117 8.71 -14.40 21.91
CA SER A 117 7.79 -13.28 21.79
C SER A 117 6.38 -13.72 22.12
N SER A 118 5.76 -13.05 23.09
CA SER A 118 4.37 -13.31 23.49
C SER A 118 3.40 -12.22 23.02
N SER A 119 3.87 -11.23 22.26
CA SER A 119 3.07 -10.06 21.85
C SER A 119 2.94 -9.86 20.36
N LEU A 120 3.76 -10.56 19.56
CA LEU A 120 3.62 -10.53 18.11
C LEU A 120 2.27 -11.16 17.73
N ARG A 121 1.48 -10.40 16.99
CA ARG A 121 0.19 -10.73 16.38
C ARG A 121 0.22 -10.65 14.85
N ARG A 122 1.39 -10.38 14.27
CA ARG A 122 1.56 -10.29 12.81
C ARG A 122 3.01 -10.59 12.49
N LEU A 123 3.22 -11.59 11.67
CA LEU A 123 4.52 -11.89 11.09
C LEU A 123 4.38 -11.86 9.58
N THR A 124 5.21 -11.05 8.94
CA THR A 124 5.35 -10.91 7.49
C THR A 124 6.79 -11.21 7.10
N VAL A 125 6.96 -12.16 6.19
CA VAL A 125 8.27 -12.64 5.76
C VAL A 125 8.40 -12.45 4.26
N GLU A 126 9.30 -11.56 3.84
CA GLU A 126 9.60 -11.28 2.44
C GLU A 126 10.86 -12.05 2.00
N GLY A 127 10.92 -12.74 0.86
CA GLY A 127 12.21 -13.25 0.39
C GLY A 127 12.16 -14.33 -0.69
N THR A 128 13.36 -14.75 -1.10
CA THR A 128 13.60 -15.77 -2.14
C THR A 128 14.38 -16.93 -1.54
N ALA A 129 13.71 -17.82 -0.81
CA ALA A 129 14.36 -18.92 -0.12
C ALA A 129 14.68 -20.11 -1.06
N GLU A 130 15.88 -20.68 -0.94
CA GLU A 130 16.20 -22.01 -1.49
C GLU A 130 16.01 -23.16 -0.48
N ASP A 131 15.95 -22.88 0.82
CA ASP A 131 15.86 -23.88 1.90
C ASP A 131 14.79 -23.52 2.95
N PRO A 132 14.27 -24.47 3.77
CA PRO A 132 13.18 -24.29 4.74
C PRO A 132 13.49 -23.35 5.93
N PRO A 133 12.47 -22.70 6.53
CA PRO A 133 12.63 -22.01 7.79
C PRO A 133 12.52 -23.00 8.96
N GLU A 134 13.64 -23.31 9.64
CA GLU A 134 13.61 -24.01 10.94
C GLU A 134 12.91 -23.17 12.03
N VAL A 135 12.73 -21.88 11.77
CA VAL A 135 12.32 -20.84 12.72
C VAL A 135 10.83 -20.86 13.02
N LEU A 136 10.00 -21.13 12.02
CA LEU A 136 8.54 -21.18 12.18
C LEU A 136 8.09 -22.41 13.00
N ASP A 137 8.89 -23.49 13.02
CA ASP A 137 8.68 -24.65 13.91
C ASP A 137 8.92 -24.30 15.39
N ARG A 138 9.72 -23.25 15.69
CA ARG A 138 10.07 -22.83 17.06
C ARG A 138 9.22 -21.67 17.57
N ALA A 139 8.66 -20.84 16.68
CA ALA A 139 7.86 -19.64 16.99
C ALA A 139 6.50 -19.90 17.70
N GLY A 140 6.29 -21.06 18.30
CA GLY A 140 5.00 -21.60 18.76
C GLY A 140 4.32 -20.92 19.96
N GLY A 141 4.44 -19.60 20.11
CA GLY A 141 3.89 -18.82 21.23
C GLY A 141 3.03 -17.59 20.86
N THR A 142 2.85 -17.28 19.57
CA THR A 142 2.15 -16.05 19.15
C THR A 142 0.67 -16.30 18.83
N ASP A 143 -0.21 -15.86 19.73
CA ASP A 143 -1.66 -15.80 19.48
C ASP A 143 -1.98 -14.66 18.51
N ASP A 144 -2.88 -14.97 17.57
CA ASP A 144 -3.59 -14.08 16.66
C ASP A 144 -2.80 -13.55 15.44
N ARG A 145 -3.14 -14.08 14.24
CA ARG A 145 -2.82 -13.60 12.85
C ARG A 145 -1.38 -13.78 12.33
N PHE A 146 -1.22 -14.63 11.29
CA PHE A 146 0.04 -14.81 10.55
C PHE A 146 -0.14 -14.40 9.08
N HIS A 147 0.70 -13.49 8.55
CA HIS A 147 0.55 -12.98 7.19
C HIS A 147 1.82 -13.22 6.37
N PHE A 148 1.91 -14.29 5.58
CA PHE A 148 3.08 -14.55 4.75
C PHE A 148 2.99 -13.84 3.39
N LEU A 149 3.82 -12.82 3.15
CA LEU A 149 3.85 -12.10 1.87
C LEU A 149 5.21 -12.26 1.21
N GLN A 150 5.31 -13.04 0.13
CA GLN A 150 6.52 -13.05 -0.71
C GLN A 150 6.42 -11.95 -1.78
N LYS A 151 6.91 -10.75 -1.49
CA LYS A 151 7.02 -9.73 -2.54
C LYS A 151 8.22 -10.03 -3.44
N HIS A 152 7.95 -10.60 -4.61
CA HIS A 152 8.84 -10.83 -5.75
C HIS A 152 9.82 -12.02 -5.61
N ALA A 153 9.72 -12.96 -6.56
CA ALA A 153 10.58 -14.14 -6.62
C ALA A 153 11.28 -14.26 -7.98
N THR A 154 12.56 -13.87 -8.03
CA THR A 154 13.49 -14.22 -9.11
C THR A 154 14.02 -15.66 -8.97
N SER A 155 13.95 -16.27 -7.78
CA SER A 155 14.39 -17.65 -7.55
C SER A 155 13.36 -18.69 -8.04
N THR A 156 13.87 -19.80 -8.58
CA THR A 156 13.11 -20.99 -9.01
C THR A 156 12.94 -22.03 -7.91
N ALA A 157 13.56 -21.84 -6.74
CA ALA A 157 13.50 -22.79 -5.63
C ALA A 157 12.20 -22.68 -4.83
N ALA A 158 11.76 -23.81 -4.28
CA ALA A 158 10.48 -23.95 -3.61
C ALA A 158 10.66 -23.95 -2.09
N MET A 159 9.98 -23.05 -1.38
CA MET A 159 10.03 -22.91 0.06
C MET A 159 9.26 -24.04 0.76
N GLU A 160 9.79 -24.54 1.88
CA GLU A 160 9.07 -25.40 2.83
C GLU A 160 8.46 -24.54 3.95
N ILE A 161 7.25 -24.82 4.44
CA ILE A 161 6.58 -24.08 5.52
C ILE A 161 6.32 -25.02 6.70
N PRO A 162 6.58 -24.61 7.96
CA PRO A 162 6.17 -25.38 9.13
C PRO A 162 4.66 -25.51 9.29
N VAL A 163 4.13 -26.63 8.80
CA VAL A 163 2.71 -27.01 8.87
C VAL A 163 2.23 -27.18 10.33
N ARG A 164 3.14 -27.42 11.27
CA ARG A 164 2.84 -27.63 12.70
C ARG A 164 2.19 -26.42 13.38
N LEU A 165 2.36 -25.21 12.84
CA LEU A 165 1.65 -24.00 13.32
C LEU A 165 0.13 -24.11 13.13
N LEU A 166 -0.32 -24.88 12.14
CA LEU A 166 -1.74 -25.12 11.83
C LEU A 166 -2.30 -26.36 12.54
N GLU A 167 -1.44 -27.27 12.99
CA GLU A 167 -1.83 -28.55 13.62
C GLU A 167 -1.96 -28.45 15.15
N LYS A 168 -1.66 -27.30 15.75
CA LYS A 168 -1.69 -27.13 17.21
C LYS A 168 -3.13 -26.94 17.70
N ASP A 169 -3.58 -27.78 18.62
CA ASP A 169 -4.86 -27.63 19.32
C ASP A 169 -4.95 -26.22 19.94
N GLY A 170 -5.88 -25.40 19.44
CA GLY A 170 -6.12 -24.03 19.92
C GLY A 170 -5.50 -22.89 19.12
N ALA A 171 -4.90 -23.12 17.94
CA ALA A 171 -4.38 -22.04 17.10
C ALA A 171 -5.49 -21.13 16.53
N THR A 172 -5.52 -19.85 16.95
CA THR A 172 -6.46 -18.81 16.52
C THR A 172 -6.02 -18.10 15.23
N LEU A 173 -5.66 -18.86 14.19
CA LEU A 173 -5.28 -18.24 12.93
C LEU A 173 -6.50 -17.60 12.26
N VAL A 174 -6.53 -16.26 12.17
CA VAL A 174 -7.66 -15.49 11.60
C VAL A 174 -7.41 -15.04 10.16
N SER A 175 -6.15 -14.81 9.76
CA SER A 175 -5.79 -14.43 8.40
C SER A 175 -4.54 -15.19 7.98
N LEU A 176 -4.49 -15.64 6.73
CA LEU A 176 -3.35 -16.29 6.10
C LEU A 176 -3.25 -15.79 4.66
N ASP A 177 -2.23 -14.97 4.39
CA ASP A 177 -1.82 -14.68 3.02
C ASP A 177 -0.65 -15.59 2.65
N MET A 178 -0.72 -16.16 1.46
CA MET A 178 0.37 -16.91 0.82
C MET A 178 0.30 -16.81 -0.71
N MET A 179 -0.37 -15.78 -1.24
CA MET A 179 -0.63 -15.63 -2.66
C MET A 179 0.65 -15.58 -3.50
N ASP A 180 1.70 -14.97 -2.95
CA ASP A 180 2.96 -14.83 -3.64
C ASP A 180 4.01 -15.90 -3.27
N LEU A 181 3.67 -16.85 -2.38
CA LEU A 181 4.61 -17.86 -1.90
C LEU A 181 4.88 -18.95 -2.95
N LYS A 182 6.14 -19.08 -3.37
CA LYS A 182 6.70 -20.22 -4.10
C LYS A 182 7.00 -21.35 -3.12
N ILE A 183 6.04 -22.24 -2.88
CA ILE A 183 6.22 -23.46 -2.07
C ILE A 183 6.20 -24.73 -2.92
N SER A 184 6.78 -25.81 -2.41
CA SER A 184 6.78 -27.10 -3.11
C SER A 184 5.37 -27.70 -3.14
N PRO A 185 4.97 -28.48 -4.17
CA PRO A 185 3.65 -29.10 -4.22
C PRO A 185 3.35 -30.00 -3.01
N SER A 186 4.36 -30.73 -2.52
CA SER A 186 4.23 -31.57 -1.32
C SER A 186 3.98 -30.74 -0.06
N MET A 187 4.60 -29.56 0.04
CA MET A 187 4.38 -28.64 1.15
C MET A 187 3.00 -27.97 1.08
N ALA A 188 2.61 -27.48 -0.10
CA ALA A 188 1.29 -26.94 -0.35
C ALA A 188 0.19 -27.93 0.07
N LYS A 189 0.38 -29.21 -0.23
CA LYS A 189 -0.55 -30.28 0.16
C LYS A 189 -0.67 -30.41 1.67
N LYS A 190 0.45 -30.53 2.38
CA LYS A 190 0.46 -30.65 3.85
C LYS A 190 -0.18 -29.42 4.50
N LEU A 191 0.10 -28.23 3.98
CA LEU A 191 -0.48 -26.99 4.49
C LEU A 191 -2.00 -26.97 4.31
N MET A 192 -2.50 -27.31 3.11
CA MET A 192 -3.94 -27.40 2.85
C MET A 192 -4.61 -28.49 3.70
N GLU A 193 -3.94 -29.62 3.95
CA GLU A 193 -4.41 -30.67 4.85
C GLU A 193 -4.52 -30.18 6.30
N ALA A 194 -3.57 -29.38 6.77
CA ALA A 194 -3.63 -28.81 8.12
C ALA A 194 -4.71 -27.73 8.24
N LEU A 195 -4.93 -26.91 7.19
CA LEU A 195 -6.03 -25.95 7.15
C LEU A 195 -7.39 -26.60 7.33
N VAL A 196 -7.60 -27.84 6.86
CA VAL A 196 -8.88 -28.57 7.08
C VAL A 196 -9.24 -28.65 8.56
N ASN A 197 -8.27 -28.64 9.48
CA ASN A 197 -8.54 -28.69 10.92
C ASN A 197 -8.77 -27.31 11.54
N ASN A 198 -8.41 -26.22 10.86
CA ASN A 198 -8.62 -24.87 11.34
C ASN A 198 -10.09 -24.41 11.15
N ASP A 199 -10.66 -23.83 12.20
CA ASP A 199 -12.02 -23.29 12.21
C ASP A 199 -12.08 -21.78 12.48
N THR A 200 -10.93 -21.11 12.69
CA THR A 200 -10.84 -19.69 13.06
C THR A 200 -10.54 -18.75 11.89
N LEU A 201 -10.13 -19.27 10.73
CA LEU A 201 -9.66 -18.44 9.62
C LEU A 201 -10.80 -17.64 8.97
N GLU A 202 -10.67 -16.31 9.01
CA GLU A 202 -11.58 -15.35 8.37
C GLU A 202 -11.06 -14.87 7.01
N GLU A 203 -9.75 -14.86 6.78
CA GLU A 203 -9.14 -14.41 5.52
C GLU A 203 -8.10 -15.40 5.01
N LEU A 204 -8.19 -15.76 3.72
CA LEU A 204 -7.24 -16.65 3.06
C LEU A 204 -6.86 -16.07 1.70
N ALA A 205 -5.56 -16.00 1.41
CA ALA A 205 -5.05 -15.68 0.07
C ALA A 205 -4.06 -16.76 -0.39
N VAL A 206 -4.28 -17.38 -1.54
CA VAL A 206 -3.48 -18.50 -2.06
C VAL A 206 -3.02 -18.27 -3.49
N GLY A 207 -1.83 -18.78 -3.82
CA GLY A 207 -1.18 -18.59 -5.11
C GLY A 207 -1.05 -19.85 -5.95
N ASP A 208 -0.37 -19.70 -7.08
CA ASP A 208 -0.14 -20.73 -8.10
C ASP A 208 0.38 -22.05 -7.55
N THR A 209 1.21 -21.98 -6.51
CA THR A 209 1.85 -23.13 -5.87
C THR A 209 0.89 -24.11 -5.22
N VAL A 210 -0.31 -23.65 -4.86
CA VAL A 210 -1.41 -24.49 -4.35
C VAL A 210 -2.11 -25.25 -5.47
N PHE A 211 -1.81 -24.98 -6.75
CA PHE A 211 -2.51 -25.57 -7.88
C PHE A 211 -1.64 -26.49 -8.75
N TYR A 212 -0.35 -26.66 -8.42
CA TYR A 212 0.52 -27.59 -9.15
C TYR A 212 0.30 -29.05 -8.71
N SER A 213 0.00 -29.92 -9.67
CA SER A 213 -0.08 -31.36 -9.44
C SER A 213 1.33 -31.97 -9.40
N GLY A 214 1.81 -32.34 -8.20
CA GLY A 214 3.05 -33.10 -8.03
C GLY A 214 2.84 -34.62 -8.18
N PRO A 215 3.93 -35.42 -8.17
CA PRO A 215 3.85 -36.89 -8.21
C PRO A 215 3.08 -37.51 -7.02
N ASP A 216 2.92 -36.78 -5.91
CA ASP A 216 2.23 -37.21 -4.69
C ASP A 216 0.71 -36.88 -4.67
N GLY A 217 0.13 -36.50 -5.81
CA GLY A 217 -1.29 -36.15 -5.98
C GLY A 217 -1.58 -34.65 -5.85
N GLY A 218 -2.78 -34.24 -6.29
CA GLY A 218 -3.21 -32.84 -6.35
C GLY A 218 -3.50 -32.21 -4.98
N THR A 219 -3.11 -30.96 -4.82
CA THR A 219 -3.33 -30.06 -3.66
C THR A 219 -4.74 -29.48 -3.59
N VAL A 220 -5.48 -29.51 -4.71
CA VAL A 220 -6.85 -28.96 -4.81
C VAL A 220 -7.84 -29.75 -3.96
N GLY A 221 -7.66 -31.07 -3.82
CA GLY A 221 -8.56 -31.92 -3.02
C GLY A 221 -8.64 -31.49 -1.54
N PRO A 222 -7.51 -31.40 -0.82
CA PRO A 222 -7.47 -30.84 0.53
C PRO A 222 -8.06 -29.43 0.63
N PHE A 223 -7.79 -28.56 -0.35
CA PHE A 223 -8.32 -27.20 -0.35
C PHE A 223 -9.85 -27.17 -0.49
N VAL A 224 -10.41 -27.99 -1.38
CA VAL A 224 -11.86 -28.19 -1.51
C VAL A 224 -12.46 -28.68 -0.19
N ARG A 225 -11.81 -29.64 0.49
CA ARG A 225 -12.27 -30.14 1.80
C ARG A 225 -12.29 -29.06 2.86
N TYR A 226 -11.29 -28.18 2.87
CA TYR A 226 -11.25 -27.03 3.77
C TYR A 226 -12.43 -26.08 3.50
N LEU A 227 -12.64 -25.64 2.26
CA LEU A 227 -13.75 -24.75 1.91
C LEU A 227 -15.12 -25.37 2.22
N THR A 228 -15.25 -26.69 2.02
CA THR A 228 -16.45 -27.47 2.36
C THR A 228 -16.60 -27.72 3.87
N LYS A 229 -15.69 -27.25 4.72
CA LYS A 229 -15.83 -27.29 6.19
C LYS A 229 -16.00 -25.88 6.77
N SER A 230 -15.31 -24.90 6.20
CA SER A 230 -15.18 -23.52 6.70
C SER A 230 -16.41 -22.64 6.52
N TYR A 231 -17.62 -23.20 6.58
CA TYR A 231 -18.86 -22.50 6.31
C TYR A 231 -19.13 -21.30 7.23
N SER A 232 -18.56 -21.26 8.44
CA SER A 232 -18.93 -20.30 9.47
C SER A 232 -17.96 -19.15 9.69
N THR A 233 -16.75 -19.19 9.14
CA THR A 233 -15.70 -18.21 9.51
C THR A 233 -15.05 -17.50 8.33
N LEU A 234 -14.85 -18.14 7.18
CA LEU A 234 -14.14 -17.52 6.07
C LEU A 234 -14.95 -16.39 5.40
N ARG A 235 -14.48 -15.15 5.54
CA ARG A 235 -15.10 -13.93 5.00
C ARG A 235 -14.41 -13.40 3.76
N LYS A 236 -13.09 -13.59 3.64
CA LYS A 236 -12.30 -13.10 2.51
C LYS A 236 -11.47 -14.21 1.89
N LEU A 237 -11.59 -14.37 0.58
CA LEU A 237 -10.84 -15.35 -0.20
C LEU A 237 -10.18 -14.68 -1.39
N THR A 238 -8.87 -14.82 -1.50
CA THR A 238 -8.09 -14.38 -2.66
C THR A 238 -7.39 -15.58 -3.27
N ILE A 239 -7.51 -15.77 -4.57
CA ILE A 239 -6.90 -16.89 -5.27
C ILE A 239 -6.17 -16.33 -6.49
N ARG A 240 -4.90 -16.70 -6.66
CA ARG A 240 -4.14 -16.50 -7.90
C ARG A 240 -3.82 -17.84 -8.55
N VAL A 241 -4.18 -17.95 -9.83
CA VAL A 241 -3.91 -19.13 -10.67
C VAL A 241 -3.32 -18.69 -12.01
N SER A 242 -2.06 -18.98 -12.21
CA SER A 242 -1.38 -19.00 -13.51
C SER A 242 -1.60 -20.36 -14.18
N LEU A 243 -1.94 -20.38 -15.47
CA LEU A 243 -2.41 -21.60 -16.14
C LEU A 243 -1.38 -22.70 -16.52
N PRO A 244 -0.04 -22.53 -16.56
CA PRO A 244 0.78 -23.64 -17.03
C PRO A 244 0.81 -24.79 -16.00
N GLY A 245 -0.03 -25.81 -16.21
CA GLY A 245 0.03 -27.09 -15.47
C GLY A 245 -1.15 -27.43 -14.54
N VAL A 246 -2.23 -26.65 -14.51
CA VAL A 246 -3.39 -26.89 -13.62
C VAL A 246 -4.52 -27.63 -14.36
N ASP A 247 -5.11 -28.67 -13.75
CA ASP A 247 -6.28 -29.37 -14.29
C ASP A 247 -7.56 -28.54 -14.14
N ILE A 248 -8.23 -28.28 -15.27
CA ILE A 248 -9.50 -27.54 -15.32
C ILE A 248 -10.58 -28.24 -14.49
N ALA A 249 -10.62 -29.57 -14.44
CA ALA A 249 -11.60 -30.31 -13.66
C ALA A 249 -11.43 -30.11 -12.14
N GLU A 250 -10.19 -29.97 -11.68
CA GLU A 250 -9.87 -29.62 -10.30
C GLU A 250 -10.34 -28.20 -9.97
N LEU A 251 -10.04 -27.23 -10.85
CA LEU A 251 -10.52 -25.86 -10.69
C LEU A 251 -12.06 -25.75 -10.67
N GLN A 252 -12.77 -26.58 -11.43
CA GLN A 252 -14.24 -26.65 -11.38
C GLN A 252 -14.76 -27.17 -10.04
N THR A 253 -14.04 -28.12 -9.46
CA THR A 253 -14.38 -28.67 -8.14
C THR A 253 -14.13 -27.61 -7.05
N LEU A 254 -13.05 -26.84 -7.18
CA LEU A 254 -12.77 -25.70 -6.33
C LEU A 254 -13.85 -24.61 -6.43
N ALA A 255 -14.22 -24.19 -7.64
CA ALA A 255 -15.22 -23.15 -7.83
C ALA A 255 -16.59 -23.54 -7.24
N ARG A 256 -16.97 -24.82 -7.32
CA ARG A 256 -18.17 -25.36 -6.64
C ARG A 256 -18.04 -25.40 -5.12
N ALA A 257 -16.84 -25.59 -4.59
CA ALA A 257 -16.63 -25.53 -3.14
C ALA A 257 -16.76 -24.08 -2.64
N ILE A 258 -16.24 -23.11 -3.40
CA ILE A 258 -16.37 -21.67 -3.11
C ILE A 258 -17.83 -21.24 -3.07
N SER A 259 -18.66 -21.71 -4.02
CA SER A 259 -20.10 -21.38 -4.03
C SER A 259 -20.85 -21.89 -2.80
N GLY A 260 -20.34 -22.92 -2.14
CA GLY A 260 -20.88 -23.45 -0.89
C GLY A 260 -20.53 -22.62 0.36
N VAL A 261 -19.58 -21.68 0.28
CA VAL A 261 -19.15 -20.87 1.44
C VAL A 261 -20.13 -19.71 1.66
N THR A 262 -21.00 -19.85 2.65
CA THR A 262 -22.11 -18.90 2.90
C THR A 262 -21.70 -17.63 3.64
N THR A 263 -20.52 -17.59 4.24
CA THR A 263 -19.98 -16.46 5.01
C THR A 263 -19.08 -15.54 4.19
N LEU A 264 -18.77 -15.90 2.94
CA LEU A 264 -17.83 -15.18 2.09
C LEU A 264 -18.38 -13.81 1.66
N GLU A 265 -17.74 -12.74 2.14
CA GLU A 265 -18.06 -11.35 1.84
C GLU A 265 -17.21 -10.79 0.70
N ASP A 266 -15.95 -11.21 0.59
CA ASP A 266 -15.01 -10.70 -0.41
C ASP A 266 -14.34 -11.86 -1.16
N LEU A 267 -14.51 -11.90 -2.48
CA LEU A 267 -13.84 -12.87 -3.36
C LEU A 267 -12.98 -12.15 -4.38
N THR A 268 -11.69 -12.50 -4.44
CA THR A 268 -10.75 -12.02 -5.46
C THR A 268 -10.13 -13.21 -6.19
N TRP A 269 -10.22 -13.17 -7.52
CA TRP A 269 -9.66 -14.18 -8.40
C TRP A 269 -8.70 -13.53 -9.41
N TYR A 270 -7.44 -13.89 -9.35
CA TYR A 270 -6.40 -13.53 -10.32
C TYR A 270 -6.11 -14.73 -11.22
N GLY A 271 -6.47 -14.69 -12.48
CA GLY A 271 -6.18 -15.80 -13.39
C GLY A 271 -7.17 -15.92 -14.54
N LEU A 272 -6.89 -16.86 -15.44
CA LEU A 272 -7.76 -17.13 -16.58
C LEU A 272 -9.00 -17.92 -16.14
N VAL A 273 -10.17 -17.47 -16.59
CA VAL A 273 -11.44 -18.15 -16.35
C VAL A 273 -11.87 -18.84 -17.64
N THR A 274 -12.02 -20.17 -17.60
CA THR A 274 -12.61 -20.93 -18.71
C THR A 274 -14.15 -20.93 -18.61
N ARG A 275 -14.88 -21.21 -19.70
CA ARG A 275 -16.36 -21.31 -19.71
C ARG A 275 -16.92 -22.12 -18.54
N LEU A 276 -16.27 -23.25 -18.31
CA LEU A 276 -16.63 -24.26 -17.33
C LEU A 276 -16.37 -23.78 -15.89
N LEU A 277 -15.41 -22.88 -15.69
CA LEU A 277 -15.16 -22.22 -14.41
C LEU A 277 -16.14 -21.06 -14.20
N CYS A 278 -16.45 -20.29 -15.25
CA CYS A 278 -17.47 -19.24 -15.16
C CYS A 278 -18.76 -19.77 -14.58
N THR A 279 -19.30 -20.91 -15.07
CA THR A 279 -20.58 -21.45 -14.58
C THR A 279 -20.59 -21.72 -13.07
N SER A 280 -19.49 -22.18 -12.49
CA SER A 280 -19.41 -22.44 -11.06
C SER A 280 -19.25 -21.17 -10.23
N PHE A 281 -18.56 -20.15 -10.76
CA PHE A 281 -18.53 -18.83 -10.11
C PHE A 281 -19.86 -18.09 -10.20
N LEU A 282 -20.61 -18.28 -11.27
CA LEU A 282 -21.98 -17.75 -11.40
C LEU A 282 -22.88 -18.31 -10.30
N GLU A 283 -22.79 -19.61 -10.01
CA GLU A 283 -23.51 -20.21 -8.89
C GLU A 283 -23.12 -19.57 -7.56
N ALA A 284 -21.83 -19.31 -7.33
CA ALA A 284 -21.37 -18.62 -6.12
C ALA A 284 -21.98 -17.23 -5.96
N VAL A 285 -22.03 -16.45 -7.05
CA VAL A 285 -22.61 -15.10 -7.05
C VAL A 285 -24.12 -15.15 -6.85
N THR A 286 -24.83 -16.05 -7.56
CA THR A 286 -26.28 -16.21 -7.42
C THR A 286 -26.69 -16.64 -6.02
N GLN A 287 -25.97 -17.60 -5.43
CA GLN A 287 -26.39 -18.26 -4.18
C GLN A 287 -25.91 -17.52 -2.93
N SER A 288 -24.85 -16.71 -3.04
CA SER A 288 -24.31 -16.00 -1.88
C SER A 288 -25.26 -14.91 -1.38
N ARG A 289 -25.42 -14.87 -0.05
CA ARG A 289 -26.18 -13.84 0.69
C ARG A 289 -25.30 -12.87 1.46
N SER A 290 -23.98 -13.06 1.40
CA SER A 290 -22.98 -12.32 2.16
C SER A 290 -21.99 -11.61 1.25
N LEU A 291 -21.82 -12.04 -0.01
CA LEU A 291 -20.84 -11.50 -0.95
C LEU A 291 -21.13 -10.03 -1.27
N ARG A 292 -20.24 -9.14 -0.83
CA ARG A 292 -20.27 -7.68 -1.03
C ARG A 292 -19.27 -7.22 -2.07
N SER A 293 -18.10 -7.87 -2.17
CA SER A 293 -17.07 -7.54 -3.16
C SER A 293 -16.68 -8.74 -4.01
N LEU A 294 -16.60 -8.52 -5.31
CA LEU A 294 -16.14 -9.50 -6.28
C LEU A 294 -15.09 -8.88 -7.19
N LYS A 295 -13.92 -9.50 -7.27
CA LYS A 295 -12.84 -9.10 -8.16
C LYS A 295 -12.41 -10.26 -9.05
N PHE A 296 -12.48 -10.06 -10.37
CA PHE A 296 -12.01 -11.01 -11.38
C PHE A 296 -10.99 -10.33 -12.29
N LEU A 297 -9.72 -10.62 -12.07
CA LEU A 297 -8.60 -9.94 -12.70
C LEU A 297 -7.74 -10.96 -13.47
N LEU A 298 -7.22 -10.61 -14.64
CA LEU A 298 -6.20 -11.45 -15.27
C LEU A 298 -4.87 -11.32 -14.52
N ALA A 299 -4.16 -12.43 -14.37
CA ALA A 299 -2.79 -12.40 -13.87
C ALA A 299 -1.90 -11.71 -14.91
N VAL A 300 -1.19 -10.65 -14.49
CA VAL A 300 -0.38 -9.73 -15.33
C VAL A 300 0.56 -10.48 -16.29
N CYS A 301 1.06 -11.64 -15.90
CA CYS A 301 1.99 -12.48 -16.66
C CYS A 301 1.41 -13.12 -17.94
N LEU A 302 0.09 -13.08 -18.14
CA LEU A 302 -0.61 -13.82 -19.21
C LEU A 302 -1.24 -12.92 -20.29
N HIS A 303 -1.17 -11.60 -20.11
CA HIS A 303 -1.90 -10.66 -20.95
C HIS A 303 -1.48 -10.70 -22.44
N ASP A 304 -0.21 -11.05 -22.71
CA ASP A 304 0.35 -11.06 -24.06
C ASP A 304 0.44 -12.47 -24.68
N LEU A 305 0.40 -13.53 -23.86
CA LEU A 305 0.59 -14.92 -24.32
C LEU A 305 -0.71 -15.68 -24.61
N VAL A 306 -1.88 -15.23 -24.11
CA VAL A 306 -3.09 -16.09 -24.07
C VAL A 306 -4.31 -15.53 -24.83
N LEU A 307 -4.15 -14.43 -25.56
CA LEU A 307 -5.21 -13.80 -26.37
C LEU A 307 -5.97 -14.72 -27.37
N PRO A 308 -5.41 -15.82 -27.91
CA PRO A 308 -6.17 -16.71 -28.79
C PRO A 308 -7.12 -17.67 -28.06
N CYS A 309 -6.78 -18.16 -26.87
CA CYS A 309 -7.50 -19.26 -26.22
C CYS A 309 -8.72 -18.81 -25.39
N ALA A 310 -8.74 -17.56 -24.92
CA ALA A 310 -9.82 -17.03 -24.08
C ALA A 310 -11.05 -16.52 -24.88
N ARG A 311 -10.89 -16.23 -26.19
CA ARG A 311 -11.92 -15.55 -27.00
C ARG A 311 -13.17 -16.37 -27.32
N GLU A 312 -13.14 -17.69 -27.17
CA GLU A 312 -14.24 -18.54 -27.65
C GLU A 312 -15.34 -18.83 -26.62
N ASN A 313 -15.20 -18.47 -25.34
CA ASN A 313 -15.85 -19.32 -24.35
C ASN A 313 -16.22 -18.68 -23.00
N THR A 314 -16.95 -17.57 -23.00
CA THR A 314 -17.57 -17.05 -21.76
C THR A 314 -19.04 -16.71 -21.95
N SER A 315 -19.89 -17.32 -21.12
CA SER A 315 -21.35 -17.14 -21.14
C SER A 315 -21.72 -15.87 -20.38
N VAL A 316 -21.59 -14.71 -21.02
CA VAL A 316 -22.07 -13.42 -20.51
C VAL A 316 -23.55 -13.44 -20.10
N PRO A 317 -24.47 -14.16 -20.78
CA PRO A 317 -25.85 -14.32 -20.30
C PRO A 317 -25.97 -14.93 -18.91
N GLY A 318 -25.01 -15.77 -18.52
CA GLY A 318 -24.93 -16.35 -17.18
C GLY A 318 -24.58 -15.30 -16.13
N TRP A 319 -23.60 -14.44 -16.40
CA TRP A 319 -23.22 -13.30 -15.54
C TRP A 319 -24.38 -12.33 -15.35
N VAL A 320 -25.07 -12.01 -16.43
CA VAL A 320 -26.26 -11.15 -16.41
C VAL A 320 -27.35 -11.73 -15.50
N THR A 321 -27.59 -13.03 -15.58
CA THR A 321 -28.58 -13.71 -14.72
C THR A 321 -28.14 -13.68 -13.25
N ALA A 322 -26.90 -14.08 -12.97
CA ALA A 322 -26.38 -14.14 -11.61
C ALA A 322 -26.38 -12.78 -10.90
N LEU A 323 -25.98 -11.72 -11.60
CA LEU A 323 -25.95 -10.36 -11.06
C LEU A 323 -27.36 -9.78 -10.84
N ARG A 324 -28.36 -10.19 -11.62
CA ARG A 324 -29.76 -9.79 -11.40
C ARG A 324 -30.35 -10.46 -10.16
N GLU A 325 -29.95 -11.68 -9.88
CA GLU A 325 -30.44 -12.46 -8.74
C GLU A 325 -29.72 -12.10 -7.43
N ASN A 326 -28.47 -11.64 -7.52
CA ASN A 326 -27.72 -11.18 -6.37
C ASN A 326 -28.22 -9.80 -5.89
N SER A 327 -28.45 -9.67 -4.57
CA SER A 327 -28.94 -8.44 -3.92
C SER A 327 -27.99 -7.87 -2.87
N THR A 328 -26.80 -8.45 -2.75
CA THR A 328 -25.83 -8.16 -1.67
C THR A 328 -24.53 -7.55 -2.20
N LEU A 329 -24.21 -7.79 -3.48
CA LEU A 329 -23.02 -7.32 -4.14
C LEU A 329 -23.04 -5.79 -4.26
N GLN A 330 -22.00 -5.16 -3.72
CA GLN A 330 -21.82 -3.70 -3.69
C GLN A 330 -20.69 -3.26 -4.60
N ASN A 331 -19.63 -4.06 -4.72
CA ASN A 331 -18.42 -3.72 -5.46
C ASN A 331 -18.07 -4.82 -6.45
N LEU A 332 -17.92 -4.47 -7.72
CA LEU A 332 -17.52 -5.37 -8.79
C LEU A 332 -16.28 -4.82 -9.48
N ASP A 333 -15.18 -5.57 -9.53
CA ASP A 333 -13.96 -5.22 -10.28
C ASP A 333 -13.67 -6.34 -11.28
N VAL A 334 -13.77 -6.06 -12.57
CA VAL A 334 -13.70 -7.08 -13.62
C VAL A 334 -12.78 -6.63 -14.73
N ASP A 335 -11.85 -7.49 -15.08
CA ASP A 335 -11.10 -7.42 -16.33
C ASP A 335 -12.04 -7.74 -17.50
N VAL A 336 -12.20 -6.77 -18.41
CA VAL A 336 -13.09 -6.88 -19.57
C VAL A 336 -12.33 -7.09 -20.88
N SER A 337 -11.05 -7.43 -20.84
CA SER A 337 -10.22 -7.65 -22.04
C SER A 337 -10.78 -8.74 -22.99
N TRP A 338 -11.64 -9.62 -22.45
CA TRP A 338 -12.32 -10.73 -23.12
C TRP A 338 -13.81 -10.49 -23.41
N PHE A 339 -14.38 -9.36 -22.98
CA PHE A 339 -15.77 -9.02 -23.28
C PHE A 339 -15.85 -8.26 -24.61
N SER A 340 -16.90 -8.51 -25.40
CA SER A 340 -17.26 -7.60 -26.49
C SER A 340 -18.01 -6.37 -25.95
N SER A 341 -18.15 -5.32 -26.75
CA SER A 341 -19.01 -4.18 -26.41
C SER A 341 -20.43 -4.60 -26.03
N THR A 342 -21.00 -5.54 -26.79
CA THR A 342 -22.35 -6.07 -26.56
C THR A 342 -22.44 -6.77 -25.22
N ASP A 343 -21.40 -7.53 -24.85
CA ASP A 343 -21.33 -8.23 -23.58
C ASP A 343 -21.28 -7.26 -22.39
N CYS A 344 -20.44 -6.22 -22.50
CA CYS A 344 -20.38 -5.15 -21.51
C CYS A 344 -21.71 -4.40 -21.38
N CYS A 345 -22.40 -4.11 -22.49
CA CYS A 345 -23.72 -3.48 -22.46
C CYS A 345 -24.74 -4.35 -21.71
N LEU A 346 -24.79 -5.65 -22.00
CA LEU A 346 -25.69 -6.58 -21.30
C LEU A 346 -25.38 -6.66 -19.79
N LEU A 347 -24.09 -6.65 -19.43
CA LEU A 347 -23.64 -6.61 -18.04
C LEU A 347 -24.13 -5.33 -17.34
N LEU A 348 -23.96 -4.17 -17.97
CA LEU A 348 -24.39 -2.88 -17.43
C LEU A 348 -25.92 -2.80 -17.27
N GLU A 349 -26.69 -3.29 -18.24
CA GLU A 349 -28.15 -3.38 -18.14
C GLU A 349 -28.59 -4.29 -16.98
N ALA A 350 -27.82 -5.34 -16.68
CA ALA A 350 -28.08 -6.22 -15.55
C ALA A 350 -27.84 -5.47 -14.23
N LEU A 351 -26.71 -4.78 -14.11
CA LEU A 351 -26.30 -4.02 -12.94
C LEU A 351 -27.25 -2.84 -12.65
N ALA A 352 -27.78 -2.19 -13.69
CA ALA A 352 -28.72 -1.08 -13.56
C ALA A 352 -30.07 -1.49 -12.94
N LYS A 353 -30.45 -2.76 -13.08
CA LYS A 353 -31.65 -3.31 -12.42
C LYS A 353 -31.39 -3.69 -10.97
N GLY A 354 -30.12 -3.84 -10.58
CA GLY A 354 -29.70 -4.13 -9.22
C GLY A 354 -29.63 -2.85 -8.37
N ASN A 355 -30.12 -2.92 -7.13
CA ASN A 355 -30.12 -1.77 -6.22
C ASN A 355 -28.93 -1.74 -5.24
N SER A 356 -28.20 -2.85 -5.11
CA SER A 356 -27.11 -2.99 -4.15
C SER A 356 -25.78 -2.41 -4.63
N ILE A 357 -25.60 -2.29 -5.94
CA ILE A 357 -24.30 -1.90 -6.52
C ILE A 357 -23.96 -0.43 -6.20
N GLN A 358 -22.78 -0.25 -5.62
CA GLN A 358 -22.20 1.03 -5.24
C GLN A 358 -21.07 1.41 -6.19
N SER A 359 -20.22 0.46 -6.55
CA SER A 359 -19.09 0.70 -7.45
C SER A 359 -18.85 -0.47 -8.40
N VAL A 360 -18.51 -0.14 -9.65
CA VAL A 360 -18.13 -1.09 -10.70
C VAL A 360 -16.87 -0.57 -11.36
N THR A 361 -15.81 -1.38 -11.37
CA THR A 361 -14.55 -1.09 -12.05
C THR A 361 -14.40 -2.06 -13.20
N LEU A 362 -14.23 -1.53 -14.40
CA LEU A 362 -13.97 -2.30 -15.62
C LEU A 362 -12.53 -2.03 -16.04
N ARG A 363 -11.70 -3.08 -16.13
CA ARG A 363 -10.26 -2.99 -16.41
C ARG A 363 -9.87 -3.56 -17.77
N TYR A 364 -8.75 -3.08 -18.33
CA TYR A 364 -8.07 -3.68 -19.49
C TYR A 364 -8.92 -3.79 -20.76
N PHE A 365 -9.59 -2.70 -21.17
CA PHE A 365 -10.25 -2.67 -22.49
C PHE A 365 -9.22 -2.79 -23.61
N SER A 366 -9.40 -3.78 -24.48
CA SER A 366 -8.45 -4.08 -25.57
C SER A 366 -8.87 -3.52 -26.94
N LYS A 367 -10.11 -3.04 -27.09
CA LYS A 367 -10.67 -2.61 -28.40
C LYS A 367 -11.36 -1.25 -28.33
N TYR A 368 -11.13 -0.49 -29.39
CA TYR A 368 -11.60 0.89 -29.59
C TYR A 368 -13.13 1.06 -29.65
N ASN A 369 -13.82 0.37 -30.58
CA ASN A 369 -15.27 0.52 -30.79
C ASN A 369 -16.07 0.24 -29.51
N ASP A 370 -15.52 -0.62 -28.66
CA ASP A 370 -16.17 -1.08 -27.46
C ASP A 370 -16.23 0.01 -26.40
N LEU A 371 -15.24 0.91 -26.32
CA LEU A 371 -15.20 1.95 -25.28
C LEU A 371 -16.35 2.97 -25.42
N VAL A 372 -16.60 3.48 -26.63
CA VAL A 372 -17.64 4.50 -26.86
C VAL A 372 -19.03 3.91 -26.61
N GLU A 373 -19.26 2.68 -27.07
CA GLU A 373 -20.51 1.97 -26.86
C GLU A 373 -20.76 1.71 -25.38
N VAL A 374 -19.73 1.25 -24.65
CA VAL A 374 -19.83 0.99 -23.21
C VAL A 374 -20.06 2.30 -22.43
N CYS A 375 -19.34 3.38 -22.73
CA CYS A 375 -19.58 4.68 -22.09
C CYS A 375 -20.98 5.21 -22.37
N ARG A 376 -21.53 4.94 -23.57
CA ARG A 376 -22.93 5.26 -23.89
C ARG A 376 -23.88 4.41 -23.05
N ALA A 377 -23.66 3.10 -22.98
CA ALA A 377 -24.47 2.19 -22.18
C ALA A 377 -24.49 2.55 -20.69
N VAL A 378 -23.36 3.00 -20.12
CA VAL A 378 -23.30 3.50 -18.73
C VAL A 378 -24.27 4.66 -18.52
N ARG A 379 -24.27 5.63 -19.44
CA ARG A 379 -25.18 6.80 -19.37
C ARG A 379 -26.64 6.39 -19.56
N ASP A 380 -26.91 5.56 -20.57
CA ASP A 380 -28.26 5.11 -20.90
C ASP A 380 -28.86 4.26 -19.76
N CYS A 381 -28.02 3.54 -19.02
CA CYS A 381 -28.38 2.76 -17.85
C CYS A 381 -28.44 3.57 -16.54
N GLY A 382 -28.10 4.86 -16.54
CA GLY A 382 -28.07 5.70 -15.34
C GLY A 382 -27.01 5.28 -14.30
N LEU A 383 -25.92 4.67 -14.75
CA LEU A 383 -24.82 4.19 -13.90
C LEU A 383 -23.67 5.19 -13.76
N ASP A 384 -23.88 6.44 -14.16
CA ASP A 384 -22.91 7.53 -14.02
C ASP A 384 -22.50 7.72 -12.55
N GLY A 385 -21.19 7.82 -12.31
CA GLY A 385 -20.62 7.93 -10.97
C GLY A 385 -20.48 6.61 -10.21
N LYS A 386 -21.11 5.52 -10.66
CA LYS A 386 -20.92 4.17 -10.11
C LYS A 386 -19.93 3.33 -10.92
N VAL A 387 -19.92 3.49 -12.23
CA VAL A 387 -19.02 2.74 -13.14
C VAL A 387 -17.78 3.56 -13.44
N HIS A 388 -16.62 2.94 -13.29
CA HIS A 388 -15.30 3.48 -13.58
C HIS A 388 -14.56 2.54 -14.52
N ILE A 389 -13.82 3.12 -15.46
CA ILE A 389 -12.93 2.41 -16.35
C ILE A 389 -11.50 2.70 -15.89
N GLU A 390 -10.79 1.65 -15.51
CA GLU A 390 -9.39 1.72 -15.10
C GLU A 390 -8.50 0.95 -16.09
N ASP A 391 -7.23 1.32 -16.13
CA ASP A 391 -6.19 0.67 -16.93
C ASP A 391 -6.61 0.52 -18.41
N TYR A 392 -7.20 1.59 -18.96
CA TYR A 392 -7.57 1.62 -20.37
C TYR A 392 -6.31 1.67 -21.23
N ARG A 393 -6.02 0.57 -21.92
CA ARG A 393 -4.94 0.52 -22.91
C ARG A 393 -5.35 1.30 -24.15
N VAL A 394 -4.77 2.47 -24.33
CA VAL A 394 -5.17 3.39 -25.40
C VAL A 394 -4.70 2.88 -26.76
N VAL A 395 -5.65 2.78 -27.70
CA VAL A 395 -5.32 2.77 -29.13
C VAL A 395 -5.07 4.21 -29.54
N LEU A 396 -3.80 4.54 -29.75
CA LEU A 396 -3.34 5.92 -29.86
C LEU A 396 -3.95 6.70 -31.04
N GLU A 397 -4.24 6.01 -32.16
CA GLU A 397 -4.93 6.60 -33.32
C GLU A 397 -6.33 7.13 -32.96
N ASP A 398 -6.94 6.57 -31.92
CA ASP A 398 -8.31 6.82 -31.53
C ASP A 398 -8.45 7.70 -30.29
N ALA A 399 -7.35 8.26 -29.78
CA ALA A 399 -7.32 9.11 -28.59
C ALA A 399 -8.39 10.22 -28.54
N TRP A 400 -8.85 10.69 -29.70
CA TRP A 400 -9.83 11.77 -29.86
C TRP A 400 -11.21 11.46 -29.22
N ILE A 401 -11.53 10.20 -28.92
CA ILE A 401 -12.77 9.83 -28.21
C ILE A 401 -12.71 10.06 -26.70
N LEU A 402 -11.49 10.08 -26.13
CA LEU A 402 -11.29 10.11 -24.68
C LEU A 402 -12.04 11.26 -23.99
N PRO A 403 -12.09 12.50 -24.52
CA PRO A 403 -12.88 13.57 -23.93
C PRO A 403 -14.38 13.27 -23.74
N ALA A 404 -14.96 12.37 -24.55
CA ALA A 404 -16.36 11.97 -24.47
C ALA A 404 -16.62 10.80 -23.50
N CYS A 405 -15.57 10.13 -23.03
CA CYS A 405 -15.60 8.92 -22.22
C CYS A 405 -15.35 9.22 -20.73
N ARG A 406 -16.24 10.01 -20.11
CA ARG A 406 -16.09 10.52 -18.73
C ARG A 406 -15.90 9.46 -17.63
N GLN A 407 -16.18 8.20 -17.94
CA GLN A 407 -16.01 7.06 -17.04
C GLN A 407 -14.53 6.61 -16.91
N VAL A 408 -13.66 7.00 -17.84
CA VAL A 408 -12.24 6.60 -17.85
C VAL A 408 -11.43 7.39 -16.83
N ARG A 409 -10.87 6.71 -15.83
CA ARG A 409 -10.05 7.33 -14.78
C ARG A 409 -8.57 7.01 -14.90
N SER A 410 -8.23 5.80 -15.32
CA SER A 410 -6.84 5.35 -15.51
C SER A 410 -6.60 5.01 -16.97
N VAL A 411 -5.47 5.50 -17.49
CA VAL A 411 -5.04 5.33 -18.88
C VAL A 411 -3.64 4.73 -18.91
N ASP A 412 -3.48 3.65 -19.65
CA ASP A 412 -2.19 3.00 -19.91
C ASP A 412 -1.80 3.22 -21.39
N VAL A 413 -0.66 3.89 -21.58
CA VAL A 413 -0.12 4.23 -22.91
C VAL A 413 1.08 3.33 -23.26
N SER A 414 1.28 2.22 -22.55
CA SER A 414 2.44 1.35 -22.76
C SER A 414 2.36 0.57 -24.08
N CYS A 415 3.43 0.59 -24.89
CA CYS A 415 3.51 -0.21 -26.11
C CYS A 415 4.69 -1.20 -26.07
N TRP A 416 4.37 -2.49 -26.01
CA TRP A 416 5.38 -3.56 -25.97
C TRP A 416 5.64 -4.17 -27.35
N HIS A 417 4.68 -4.06 -28.28
CA HIS A 417 4.67 -4.85 -29.53
C HIS A 417 4.76 -4.02 -30.82
N SER A 418 4.48 -2.71 -30.77
CA SER A 418 4.61 -1.81 -31.93
C SER A 418 4.80 -0.37 -31.48
N LEU A 419 5.90 0.26 -31.88
CA LEU A 419 6.14 1.68 -31.62
C LEU A 419 5.16 2.50 -32.46
N PRO A 420 4.24 3.26 -31.83
CA PRO A 420 3.38 4.19 -32.55
C PRO A 420 4.23 5.29 -33.16
N SER A 421 3.71 5.96 -34.19
CA SER A 421 4.40 7.16 -34.67
C SER A 421 4.41 8.23 -33.57
N MET A 422 5.57 8.86 -33.33
CA MET A 422 5.72 9.89 -32.30
C MET A 422 4.71 11.04 -32.45
N GLY A 423 4.30 11.35 -33.70
CA GLY A 423 3.26 12.33 -33.97
C GLY A 423 1.90 11.98 -33.39
N VAL A 424 1.52 10.70 -33.37
CA VAL A 424 0.27 10.24 -32.76
C VAL A 424 0.36 10.36 -31.23
N LEU A 425 1.49 10.00 -30.65
CA LEU A 425 1.72 10.10 -29.20
C LEU A 425 1.67 11.56 -28.72
N ARG A 426 2.27 12.50 -29.47
CA ARG A 426 2.13 13.95 -29.21
C ARG A 426 0.68 14.40 -29.26
N ASN A 427 -0.07 13.96 -30.26
CA ASN A 427 -1.48 14.31 -30.39
C ASN A 427 -2.30 13.74 -29.24
N PHE A 428 -1.99 12.52 -28.77
CA PHE A 428 -2.61 11.92 -27.59
C PHE A 428 -2.44 12.81 -26.35
N PHE A 429 -1.22 13.23 -26.00
CA PHE A 429 -1.00 14.07 -24.82
C PHE A 429 -1.77 15.40 -24.88
N ARG A 430 -1.85 16.00 -26.08
CA ARG A 430 -2.66 17.21 -26.30
C ARG A 430 -4.16 16.95 -26.08
N ILE A 431 -4.67 15.79 -26.48
CA ILE A 431 -6.07 15.42 -26.24
C ILE A 431 -6.30 15.12 -24.76
N ALA A 432 -5.41 14.34 -24.13
CA ALA A 432 -5.47 13.97 -22.72
C ALA A 432 -5.47 15.21 -21.81
N ALA A 433 -4.79 16.30 -22.19
CA ALA A 433 -4.81 17.58 -21.46
C ALA A 433 -6.23 18.16 -21.30
N SER A 434 -7.16 17.85 -22.21
CA SER A 434 -8.56 18.26 -22.12
C SER A 434 -9.45 17.30 -21.30
N CYS A 435 -8.90 16.17 -20.86
CA CYS A 435 -9.64 15.10 -20.18
C CYS A 435 -9.57 15.24 -18.65
N HIS A 436 -10.40 16.11 -18.07
CA HIS A 436 -10.46 16.34 -16.61
C HIS A 436 -10.95 15.15 -15.76
N HIS A 437 -11.34 14.05 -16.40
CA HIS A 437 -11.82 12.84 -15.73
C HIS A 437 -10.71 11.79 -15.55
N VAL A 438 -9.58 11.94 -16.29
CA VAL A 438 -8.42 11.07 -16.16
C VAL A 438 -7.59 11.54 -14.97
N THR A 439 -7.39 10.63 -14.02
CA THR A 439 -6.67 10.87 -12.76
C THR A 439 -5.37 10.06 -12.70
N SER A 440 -5.33 8.87 -13.30
CA SER A 440 -4.12 8.05 -13.37
C SER A 440 -3.60 7.92 -14.80
N MET A 441 -2.30 8.03 -14.98
CA MET A 441 -1.63 7.79 -16.26
C MET A 441 -0.36 6.96 -16.09
N CYS A 442 -0.29 5.85 -16.83
CA CYS A 442 0.90 5.03 -16.99
C CYS A 442 1.49 5.25 -18.39
N VAL A 443 2.79 5.55 -18.45
CA VAL A 443 3.54 5.77 -19.69
C VAL A 443 4.82 4.95 -19.63
N CYS A 444 4.86 3.86 -20.41
CA CYS A 444 6.06 3.04 -20.60
C CYS A 444 6.46 3.05 -22.08
N PHE A 445 7.62 3.63 -22.37
CA PHE A 445 8.17 3.66 -23.73
C PHE A 445 9.70 3.56 -23.71
N TYR A 446 10.21 2.82 -24.70
CA TYR A 446 11.64 2.63 -24.94
C TYR A 446 12.26 3.70 -25.86
N PHE A 447 11.44 4.65 -26.36
CA PHE A 447 11.90 5.70 -27.26
C PHE A 447 10.96 6.92 -27.27
N PHE A 448 11.52 8.11 -27.03
CA PHE A 448 10.84 9.40 -27.18
C PHE A 448 11.73 10.36 -27.99
N ASP A 449 11.15 11.07 -28.95
CA ASP A 449 11.77 12.26 -29.54
C ASP A 449 11.57 13.50 -28.63
N GLU A 450 12.41 14.52 -28.80
CA GLU A 450 12.36 15.78 -28.01
C GLU A 450 10.95 16.40 -28.00
N ALA A 451 10.28 16.42 -29.15
CA ALA A 451 8.95 17.00 -29.29
C ALA A 451 7.89 16.23 -28.49
N THR A 452 8.06 14.91 -28.33
CA THR A 452 7.15 14.06 -27.56
C THR A 452 7.40 14.20 -26.07
N PHE A 453 8.65 14.30 -25.63
CA PHE A 453 8.98 14.72 -24.27
C PHE A 453 8.36 16.07 -23.92
N ALA A 454 8.50 17.07 -24.81
CA ALA A 454 7.92 18.39 -24.61
C ALA A 454 6.39 18.33 -24.49
N SER A 455 5.73 17.45 -25.26
CA SER A 455 4.28 17.26 -25.20
C SER A 455 3.82 16.58 -23.91
N LEU A 456 4.55 15.56 -23.44
CA LEU A 456 4.31 14.91 -22.15
C LEU A 456 4.52 15.90 -20.99
N ALA A 457 5.62 16.65 -21.01
CA ALA A 457 5.92 17.67 -20.01
C ALA A 457 4.85 18.77 -19.98
N ALA A 458 4.37 19.22 -21.13
CA ALA A 458 3.27 20.18 -21.20
C ALA A 458 1.98 19.61 -20.60
N TYR A 459 1.63 18.37 -20.95
CA TYR A 459 0.46 17.68 -20.37
C TYR A 459 0.54 17.59 -18.84
N ILE A 460 1.67 17.13 -18.30
CA ILE A 460 1.88 17.01 -16.85
C ILE A 460 1.77 18.38 -16.18
N ARG A 461 2.41 19.41 -16.75
CA ARG A 461 2.41 20.76 -16.18
C ARG A 461 1.02 21.39 -16.16
N GLU A 462 0.23 21.18 -17.19
CA GLU A 462 -1.09 21.79 -17.37
C GLU A 462 -2.22 21.01 -16.71
N SER A 463 -2.01 19.73 -16.42
CA SER A 463 -3.03 18.89 -15.81
C SER A 463 -3.30 19.27 -14.35
N LEU A 464 -4.57 19.46 -14.03
CA LEU A 464 -5.06 19.73 -12.67
C LEU A 464 -5.70 18.50 -12.01
N THR A 465 -5.82 17.39 -12.76
CA THR A 465 -6.65 16.23 -12.38
C THR A 465 -5.84 14.95 -12.21
N ILE A 466 -4.62 14.89 -12.76
CA ILE A 466 -3.74 13.72 -12.54
C ILE A 466 -3.35 13.66 -11.07
N ASP A 467 -3.72 12.57 -10.41
CA ASP A 467 -3.35 12.25 -9.04
C ASP A 467 -2.27 11.16 -8.95
N GLN A 468 -2.16 10.31 -9.97
CA GLN A 468 -1.15 9.25 -10.07
C GLN A 468 -0.47 9.28 -11.43
N ILE A 469 0.86 9.23 -11.42
CA ILE A 469 1.66 9.13 -12.63
C ILE A 469 2.74 8.08 -12.46
N ASP A 470 2.79 7.15 -13.42
CA ASP A 470 3.79 6.10 -13.49
C ASP A 470 4.53 6.22 -14.82
N LEU A 471 5.80 6.62 -14.76
CA LEU A 471 6.66 6.86 -15.92
C LEU A 471 7.80 5.84 -15.92
N LEU A 472 7.88 5.02 -16.97
CA LEU A 472 9.04 4.17 -17.26
C LEU A 472 9.65 4.63 -18.59
N ILE A 473 10.85 5.21 -18.49
CA ILE A 473 11.53 5.86 -19.61
C ILE A 473 12.89 5.20 -19.80
N GLU A 474 12.98 4.35 -20.82
CA GLU A 474 14.20 3.62 -21.19
C GLU A 474 14.76 4.17 -22.51
N PHE A 475 16.08 4.12 -22.67
CA PHE A 475 16.77 4.52 -23.91
C PHE A 475 17.59 3.32 -24.40
N SER A 476 17.20 2.70 -25.52
CA SER A 476 17.82 1.44 -25.95
C SER A 476 19.35 1.54 -26.17
N GLU A 477 20.08 0.54 -25.68
CA GLU A 477 21.54 0.40 -25.84
C GLU A 477 22.03 0.37 -27.30
N HIS A 478 21.17 0.02 -28.26
CA HIS A 478 21.55 -0.14 -29.67
C HIS A 478 21.83 1.19 -30.38
N HIS A 479 21.56 2.32 -29.73
CA HIS A 479 21.92 3.66 -30.19
C HIS A 479 23.03 4.31 -29.36
N HIS A 480 23.83 3.54 -28.62
CA HIS A 480 25.07 4.04 -28.01
C HIS A 480 26.10 4.57 -29.04
N SER A 481 25.89 4.38 -30.35
CA SER A 481 26.67 5.06 -31.40
C SER A 481 26.20 6.48 -31.73
N PHE A 482 25.03 6.90 -31.20
CA PHE A 482 24.45 8.24 -31.30
C PHE A 482 24.62 9.06 -30.00
N ILE A 483 25.54 8.65 -29.09
CA ILE A 483 25.99 9.43 -27.91
C ILE A 483 26.87 10.62 -28.35
N ALA A 484 26.54 11.24 -29.48
CA ALA A 484 27.10 12.53 -29.89
C ALA A 484 26.14 13.68 -29.52
N ASP A 485 24.84 13.43 -29.33
CA ASP A 485 23.82 14.43 -28.95
C ASP A 485 23.24 14.18 -27.54
N ASN A 486 24.14 14.04 -26.54
CA ASN A 486 23.75 13.86 -25.13
C ASN A 486 22.92 15.05 -24.60
N ASP A 487 23.11 16.25 -25.16
CA ASP A 487 22.46 17.48 -24.71
C ASP A 487 20.94 17.49 -24.91
N VAL A 488 20.43 16.90 -26.01
CA VAL A 488 18.98 16.95 -26.33
C VAL A 488 18.17 16.04 -25.40
N ALA A 489 18.68 14.84 -25.11
CA ALA A 489 18.04 13.91 -24.19
C ALA A 489 18.06 14.46 -22.75
N VAL A 490 19.19 15.01 -22.32
CA VAL A 490 19.33 15.68 -21.02
C VAL A 490 18.34 16.85 -20.91
N GLN A 491 18.29 17.74 -21.91
CA GLN A 491 17.38 18.89 -21.89
C GLN A 491 15.90 18.46 -21.89
N SER A 492 15.56 17.39 -22.60
CA SER A 492 14.21 16.80 -22.60
C SER A 492 13.82 16.26 -21.23
N MET A 493 14.76 15.57 -20.57
CA MET A 493 14.57 15.10 -19.20
C MET A 493 14.43 16.27 -18.22
N SER A 494 15.28 17.30 -18.31
CA SER A 494 15.16 18.50 -17.47
C SER A 494 13.79 19.18 -17.62
N ASN A 495 13.25 19.24 -18.85
CA ASN A 495 11.92 19.78 -19.09
C ASN A 495 10.81 18.95 -18.43
N LEU A 496 10.95 17.61 -18.46
CA LEU A 496 10.03 16.68 -17.81
C LEU A 496 10.09 16.80 -16.28
N ILE A 497 11.30 16.82 -15.70
CA ILE A 497 11.50 17.00 -14.26
C ILE A 497 10.92 18.33 -13.79
N ALA A 498 11.15 19.42 -14.53
CA ALA A 498 10.55 20.71 -14.22
C ALA A 498 9.01 20.66 -14.26
N ALA A 499 8.42 19.95 -15.22
CA ALA A 499 6.97 19.77 -15.30
C ALA A 499 6.43 18.98 -14.09
N LEU A 500 7.01 17.82 -13.78
CA LEU A 500 6.66 16.99 -12.63
C LEU A 500 6.73 17.77 -11.31
N SER A 501 7.81 18.53 -11.13
CA SER A 501 8.08 19.29 -9.91
C SER A 501 7.15 20.49 -9.72
N SER A 502 6.67 21.06 -10.83
CA SER A 502 5.73 22.20 -10.81
C SER A 502 4.26 21.77 -10.66
N ASN A 503 3.95 20.50 -10.87
CA ASN A 503 2.58 20.01 -10.78
C ASN A 503 2.13 19.90 -9.32
N THR A 504 0.93 20.39 -9.02
CA THR A 504 0.35 20.42 -7.66
C THR A 504 -0.84 19.47 -7.47
N SER A 505 -1.21 18.69 -8.48
CA SER A 505 -2.30 17.71 -8.42
C SER A 505 -1.81 16.31 -8.04
N ILE A 506 -0.59 15.94 -8.47
CA ILE A 506 -0.02 14.60 -8.27
C ILE A 506 0.13 14.27 -6.78
N THR A 507 -0.38 13.09 -6.41
CA THR A 507 -0.29 12.50 -5.07
C THR A 507 0.65 11.30 -5.03
N THR A 508 0.79 10.57 -6.13
CA THR A 508 1.65 9.41 -6.28
C THR A 508 2.46 9.57 -7.56
N MET A 509 3.78 9.51 -7.43
CA MET A 509 4.71 9.64 -8.54
C MET A 509 5.68 8.47 -8.52
N HIS A 510 5.67 7.69 -9.60
CA HIS A 510 6.74 6.74 -9.92
C HIS A 510 7.46 7.22 -11.18
N LEU A 511 8.76 7.45 -11.06
CA LEU A 511 9.64 7.80 -12.15
C LEU A 511 10.77 6.78 -12.20
N SER A 512 10.71 5.88 -13.17
CA SER A 512 11.81 4.96 -13.46
C SER A 512 12.49 5.35 -14.76
N THR A 513 13.81 5.55 -14.70
CA THR A 513 14.57 5.91 -15.88
C THR A 513 15.99 5.36 -15.85
N GLU A 514 16.45 4.92 -17.02
CA GLU A 514 17.86 4.58 -17.26
C GLU A 514 18.69 5.81 -17.63
N THR A 515 18.05 6.93 -17.98
CA THR A 515 18.78 8.17 -18.28
C THR A 515 19.28 8.87 -17.04
N TYR A 516 20.40 9.54 -17.24
CA TYR A 516 21.03 10.40 -16.27
C TYR A 516 20.16 11.62 -15.92
N ILE A 517 19.81 11.74 -14.64
CA ILE A 517 19.22 12.96 -14.06
C ILE A 517 20.36 13.84 -13.55
N GLY A 518 20.45 15.08 -14.08
CA GLY A 518 21.48 16.05 -13.72
C GLY A 518 21.36 16.57 -12.28
N ASP A 519 22.44 17.16 -11.77
CA ASP A 519 22.50 17.76 -10.43
C ASP A 519 21.39 18.79 -10.17
N ARG A 520 21.17 19.68 -11.13
CA ARG A 520 20.13 20.71 -11.09
C ARG A 520 18.74 20.10 -11.12
N ASP A 521 18.54 19.05 -11.92
CA ASP A 521 17.25 18.37 -12.02
C ASP A 521 16.94 17.60 -10.74
N CYS A 522 17.94 16.99 -10.10
CA CYS A 522 17.81 16.42 -8.76
C CYS A 522 17.34 17.47 -7.74
N GLN A 523 17.92 18.68 -7.75
CA GLN A 523 17.48 19.76 -6.87
C GLN A 523 16.04 20.20 -7.14
N VAL A 524 15.68 20.36 -8.43
CA VAL A 524 14.33 20.74 -8.85
C VAL A 524 13.31 19.68 -8.44
N LEU A 525 13.63 18.39 -8.63
CA LEU A 525 12.77 17.28 -8.22
C LEU A 525 12.57 17.22 -6.71
N ALA A 526 13.65 17.39 -5.94
CA ALA A 526 13.58 17.44 -4.48
C ALA A 526 12.73 18.62 -4.00
N ASP A 527 12.93 19.81 -4.57
CA ASP A 527 12.13 21.00 -4.26
C ASP A 527 10.65 20.82 -4.62
N GLY A 528 10.37 20.21 -5.77
CA GLY A 528 9.03 19.86 -6.18
C GLY A 528 8.37 18.92 -5.18
N ALA A 529 9.09 17.88 -4.75
CA ALA A 529 8.59 16.90 -3.80
C ALA A 529 8.27 17.51 -2.44
N THR A 530 9.09 18.44 -1.95
CA THR A 530 8.89 19.05 -0.62
C THR A 530 7.82 20.13 -0.61
N ASN A 531 7.70 20.89 -1.72
CA ASN A 531 6.74 22.00 -1.85
C ASN A 531 5.35 21.53 -2.30
N ASN A 532 5.23 20.35 -2.91
CA ASN A 532 3.94 19.80 -3.30
C ASN A 532 3.16 19.31 -2.07
N ARG A 533 2.10 20.05 -1.71
CA ARG A 533 1.22 19.75 -0.56
C ARG A 533 0.31 18.53 -0.73
N LYS A 534 0.29 17.91 -1.92
CA LYS A 534 -0.51 16.73 -2.23
C LYS A 534 0.32 15.48 -2.44
N LEU A 535 1.61 15.60 -2.75
CA LEU A 535 2.49 14.46 -2.98
C LEU A 535 2.69 13.66 -1.70
N ARG A 536 2.35 12.37 -1.77
CA ARG A 536 2.40 11.41 -0.66
C ARG A 536 3.40 10.30 -0.88
N LYS A 537 3.51 9.85 -2.13
CA LYS A 537 4.37 8.75 -2.51
C LYS A 537 5.28 9.20 -3.63
N LEU A 538 6.58 9.04 -3.40
CA LEU A 538 7.61 9.33 -4.38
C LEU A 538 8.50 8.10 -4.54
N SER A 539 8.56 7.58 -5.75
CA SER A 539 9.41 6.46 -6.13
C SER A 539 10.23 6.89 -7.34
N VAL A 540 11.54 7.00 -7.21
CA VAL A 540 12.40 7.52 -8.27
C VAL A 540 13.62 6.61 -8.45
N THR A 541 13.82 6.08 -9.65
CA THR A 541 15.06 5.40 -10.06
C THR A 541 15.86 6.29 -11.03
N GLY A 542 17.10 5.92 -11.37
CA GLY A 542 17.94 6.72 -12.27
C GLY A 542 18.69 7.89 -11.62
N LEU A 543 18.64 8.03 -10.29
CA LEU A 543 19.36 9.08 -9.53
C LEU A 543 20.84 8.76 -9.27
N SER A 544 21.37 7.64 -9.76
CA SER A 544 22.56 6.98 -9.21
C SER A 544 23.77 7.89 -8.97
N THR A 545 24.06 8.80 -9.90
CA THR A 545 25.24 9.67 -9.80
C THR A 545 25.03 10.89 -8.87
N PHE A 546 23.81 11.43 -8.79
CA PHE A 546 23.49 12.70 -8.09
C PHE A 546 22.48 12.54 -6.95
N ILE A 547 22.24 11.30 -6.52
CA ILE A 547 21.34 10.98 -5.40
C ILE A 547 21.70 11.72 -4.11
N HIS A 548 22.98 11.99 -3.86
CA HIS A 548 23.42 12.76 -2.70
C HIS A 548 22.91 14.21 -2.75
N VAL A 549 22.92 14.85 -3.93
CA VAL A 549 22.37 16.20 -4.14
C VAL A 549 20.86 16.20 -3.93
N PHE A 550 20.18 15.19 -4.50
CA PHE A 550 18.74 15.01 -4.30
C PHE A 550 18.40 14.86 -2.81
N LEU A 551 19.11 13.99 -2.09
CA LEU A 551 18.88 13.74 -0.66
C LEU A 551 19.18 14.96 0.20
N ASP A 552 20.30 15.64 0.01
CA ASP A 552 20.65 16.85 0.78
C ASP A 552 19.56 17.91 0.65
N ARG A 553 19.05 18.10 -0.58
CA ARG A 553 17.98 19.04 -0.83
C ARG A 553 16.65 18.59 -0.24
N LEU A 554 16.30 17.30 -0.42
CA LEU A 554 15.07 16.71 0.09
C LEU A 554 15.00 16.80 1.63
N LEU A 555 16.09 16.47 2.33
CA LEU A 555 16.18 16.52 3.79
C LEU A 555 15.87 17.93 4.32
N SER A 556 16.45 18.96 3.70
CA SER A 556 16.23 20.35 4.10
C SER A 556 14.76 20.79 3.99
N GLY A 557 14.01 20.25 3.01
CA GLY A 557 12.60 20.55 2.84
C GLY A 557 11.67 19.65 3.68
N LEU A 558 12.00 18.38 3.87
CA LEU A 558 11.21 17.43 4.66
C LEU A 558 11.20 17.74 6.15
N GLU A 559 12.19 18.45 6.67
CA GLU A 559 12.20 18.89 8.08
C GLU A 559 10.89 19.61 8.45
N HIS A 560 10.36 20.40 7.52
CA HIS A 560 9.18 21.26 7.70
C HIS A 560 7.93 20.80 6.92
N SER A 561 8.03 19.74 6.11
CA SER A 561 6.93 19.22 5.29
C SER A 561 6.46 17.85 5.78
N TYR A 562 5.14 17.69 5.93
CA TYR A 562 4.52 16.47 6.47
C TYR A 562 3.72 15.67 5.43
N ASN A 563 3.76 16.08 4.15
CA ASN A 563 2.89 15.52 3.11
C ASN A 563 3.42 14.21 2.53
N LEU A 564 4.75 14.08 2.41
CA LEU A 564 5.39 12.85 1.90
C LEU A 564 5.37 11.76 2.98
N LEU A 565 4.72 10.64 2.64
CA LEU A 565 4.46 9.48 3.51
C LEU A 565 5.16 8.19 3.04
N LEU A 566 5.63 8.15 1.79
CA LEU A 566 6.40 7.03 1.26
C LEU A 566 7.48 7.56 0.33
N LEU A 567 8.70 7.07 0.52
CA LEU A 567 9.85 7.38 -0.30
C LEU A 567 10.54 6.07 -0.69
N GLU A 568 10.72 5.87 -1.99
CA GLU A 568 11.41 4.72 -2.56
C GLU A 568 12.51 5.23 -3.50
N LEU A 569 13.75 4.85 -3.22
CA LEU A 569 14.92 5.33 -3.95
C LEU A 569 15.92 4.17 -4.12
N PRO A 570 16.69 4.15 -5.22
CA PRO A 570 17.73 3.15 -5.42
C PRO A 570 18.85 3.29 -4.37
N PHE A 571 19.53 2.18 -4.09
CA PHE A 571 20.76 2.24 -3.30
C PHE A 571 21.87 2.93 -4.06
N CYS A 572 22.69 3.71 -3.37
CA CYS A 572 23.96 4.17 -3.88
C CYS A 572 25.00 4.19 -2.74
N ASP A 573 26.19 3.65 -3.01
CA ASP A 573 27.30 3.66 -2.07
C ASP A 573 27.60 5.09 -1.57
N GLY A 574 27.87 5.23 -0.28
CA GLY A 574 28.19 6.53 0.35
C GLY A 574 26.98 7.43 0.66
N THR A 575 25.73 7.01 0.38
CA THR A 575 24.51 7.76 0.72
C THR A 575 23.68 7.19 1.87
N THR A 576 24.16 6.12 2.51
CA THR A 576 23.46 5.37 3.55
C THR A 576 22.88 6.24 4.67
N GLU A 577 23.68 7.14 5.25
CA GLU A 577 23.22 8.01 6.35
C GLU A 577 22.12 8.98 5.92
N ARG A 578 22.28 9.64 4.77
CA ARG A 578 21.28 10.55 4.22
C ARG A 578 19.97 9.84 3.88
N MET A 579 20.08 8.63 3.32
CA MET A 579 18.92 7.79 3.02
C MET A 579 18.17 7.42 4.31
N ARG A 580 18.90 7.03 5.37
CA ARG A 580 18.35 6.73 6.69
C ARG A 580 17.62 7.94 7.27
N GLU A 581 18.25 9.12 7.23
CA GLU A 581 17.65 10.37 7.71
C GLU A 581 16.35 10.70 6.94
N ALA A 582 16.35 10.53 5.61
CA ALA A 582 15.19 10.80 4.78
C ALA A 582 14.02 9.84 5.11
N GLN A 583 14.32 8.54 5.25
CA GLN A 583 13.33 7.55 5.66
C GLN A 583 12.78 7.79 7.07
N GLU A 584 13.61 8.29 7.99
CA GLU A 584 13.15 8.63 9.34
C GLU A 584 12.22 9.85 9.35
N LEU A 585 12.47 10.87 8.52
CA LEU A 585 11.56 12.00 8.35
C LEU A 585 10.21 11.57 7.75
N VAL A 586 10.23 10.69 6.73
CA VAL A 586 9.01 10.13 6.13
C VAL A 586 8.23 9.28 7.14
N ARG A 587 8.91 8.44 7.92
CA ARG A 587 8.31 7.65 9.01
C ARG A 587 7.69 8.55 10.08
N ARG A 588 8.39 9.63 10.49
CA ARG A 588 7.87 10.64 11.41
C ARG A 588 6.58 11.25 10.86
N ASN A 589 6.55 11.62 9.58
CA ASN A 589 5.37 12.19 8.94
C ASN A 589 4.17 11.23 9.01
N CYS A 590 4.36 9.95 8.66
CA CYS A 590 3.33 8.92 8.79
C CYS A 590 2.79 8.81 10.22
N SER A 591 3.68 8.66 11.19
CA SER A 591 3.34 8.61 12.62
C SER A 591 2.49 9.82 13.05
N LEU A 592 2.89 11.04 12.68
CA LEU A 592 2.16 12.26 13.05
C LEU A 592 0.77 12.31 12.42
N VAL A 593 0.67 11.98 11.13
CA VAL A 593 -0.60 11.99 10.40
C VAL A 593 -1.57 10.94 10.95
N ASP A 594 -1.10 9.74 11.29
CA ASP A 594 -1.96 8.69 11.85
C ASP A 594 -2.45 9.03 13.27
N ARG A 595 -1.58 9.58 14.13
CA ARG A 595 -1.96 10.09 15.45
C ARG A 595 -2.97 11.23 15.36
N ALA A 596 -2.75 12.16 14.43
CA ALA A 596 -3.68 13.26 14.18
C ALA A 596 -5.04 12.76 13.68
N THR A 597 -5.06 11.74 12.80
CA THR A 597 -6.29 11.06 12.39
C THR A 597 -7.01 10.49 13.63
N ARG A 598 -6.32 9.78 14.53
CA ARG A 598 -6.94 9.25 15.76
C ARG A 598 -7.53 10.36 16.64
N PHE A 599 -6.87 11.51 16.74
CA PHE A 599 -7.41 12.67 17.45
C PHE A 599 -8.75 13.13 16.88
N VAL A 600 -8.83 13.26 15.55
CA VAL A 600 -10.06 13.64 14.84
C VAL A 600 -11.16 12.60 15.03
N MET A 601 -10.79 11.31 15.12
CA MET A 601 -11.71 10.20 15.36
C MET A 601 -12.11 10.04 16.84
N GLY A 602 -11.66 10.92 17.75
CA GLY A 602 -12.12 10.99 19.14
C GLY A 602 -11.09 10.62 20.22
N ASP A 603 -9.85 10.27 19.85
CA ASP A 603 -8.78 10.06 20.84
C ASP A 603 -8.16 11.38 21.29
N HIS A 604 -8.64 11.91 22.42
CA HIS A 604 -8.16 13.16 22.98
C HIS A 604 -6.98 12.96 23.96
N SER A 605 -6.11 11.98 23.74
CA SER A 605 -4.86 11.89 24.49
C SER A 605 -3.90 13.02 24.10
N TRP A 606 -3.04 13.42 25.05
CA TRP A 606 -1.92 14.34 24.80
C TRP A 606 -1.12 13.97 23.54
N TYR A 607 -0.90 12.67 23.37
CA TYR A 607 -0.08 12.09 22.31
C TYR A 607 -0.66 12.33 20.92
N CYS A 608 -1.97 12.13 20.76
CA CYS A 608 -2.68 12.40 19.52
C CYS A 608 -2.90 13.90 19.30
N ALA A 609 -3.17 14.65 20.37
CA ALA A 609 -3.43 16.09 20.29
C ALA A 609 -2.18 16.90 19.88
N SER A 610 -1.01 16.56 20.40
CA SER A 610 0.28 17.17 19.98
C SER A 610 0.55 16.93 18.50
N ALA A 611 0.33 15.71 18.00
CA ALA A 611 0.50 15.41 16.58
C ALA A 611 -0.52 16.16 15.71
N PHE A 612 -1.77 16.25 16.16
CA PHE A 612 -2.81 17.02 15.48
C PHE A 612 -2.45 18.50 15.36
N GLU A 613 -1.93 19.13 16.41
CA GLU A 613 -1.50 20.53 16.30
C GLU A 613 -0.46 20.77 15.19
N ARG A 614 0.49 19.84 15.01
CA ARG A 614 1.55 19.97 13.99
C ARG A 614 1.02 19.84 12.56
N VAL A 615 0.10 18.92 12.32
CA VAL A 615 -0.32 18.53 10.95
C VAL A 615 -1.75 18.94 10.60
N SER A 616 -2.45 19.64 11.50
CA SER A 616 -3.86 20.00 11.31
C SER A 616 -4.15 20.89 10.10
N GLU A 617 -3.14 21.57 9.57
CA GLU A 617 -3.25 22.42 8.37
C GLU A 617 -2.82 21.70 7.08
N GLU A 618 -2.36 20.45 7.17
CA GLU A 618 -1.85 19.71 6.03
C GLU A 618 -2.94 18.92 5.29
N PRO A 619 -3.02 19.01 3.94
CA PRO A 619 -4.05 18.32 3.16
C PRO A 619 -4.00 16.79 3.30
N VAL A 620 -2.83 16.24 3.62
CA VAL A 620 -2.65 14.81 3.81
C VAL A 620 -3.57 14.24 4.90
N LEU A 621 -3.86 15.03 5.94
CA LEU A 621 -4.75 14.64 7.05
C LEU A 621 -6.19 14.45 6.59
N VAL A 622 -6.71 15.35 5.76
CA VAL A 622 -8.08 15.28 5.21
C VAL A 622 -8.30 13.96 4.50
N THR A 623 -7.35 13.55 3.67
CA THR A 623 -7.47 12.29 2.96
C THR A 623 -7.28 11.09 3.87
N ASN A 624 -6.41 11.16 4.89
CA ASN A 624 -6.24 10.05 5.81
C ASN A 624 -7.49 9.81 6.67
N VAL A 625 -8.13 10.88 7.15
CA VAL A 625 -9.43 10.81 7.82
C VAL A 625 -10.52 10.37 6.84
N GLY A 626 -10.54 10.92 5.62
CA GLY A 626 -11.50 10.58 4.56
C GLY A 626 -11.49 9.10 4.19
N ARG A 627 -10.32 8.44 4.21
CA ARG A 627 -10.21 6.98 4.03
C ARG A 627 -10.86 6.19 5.17
N LYS A 628 -10.85 6.70 6.41
CA LYS A 628 -11.46 6.02 7.56
C LYS A 628 -12.97 6.22 7.63
N VAL A 629 -13.48 7.39 7.23
CA VAL A 629 -14.92 7.69 7.25
C VAL A 629 -15.60 7.48 5.89
N ASN A 630 -14.84 7.11 4.85
CA ASN A 630 -15.31 6.96 3.46
C ASN A 630 -16.02 8.20 2.89
N ALA A 631 -15.66 9.41 3.35
CA ALA A 631 -16.25 10.68 2.91
C ALA A 631 -15.31 11.88 3.13
N THR A 632 -14.97 12.60 2.06
CA THR A 632 -14.04 13.75 2.12
C THR A 632 -14.66 14.96 2.84
N GLU A 633 -15.91 15.31 2.53
CA GLU A 633 -16.58 16.47 3.13
C GLU A 633 -16.80 16.29 4.64
N GLU A 634 -17.17 15.07 5.04
CA GLU A 634 -17.28 14.71 6.46
C GLU A 634 -15.92 14.82 7.16
N ALA A 635 -14.85 14.28 6.55
CA ALA A 635 -13.50 14.40 7.07
C ALA A 635 -13.06 15.85 7.28
N GLU A 636 -13.32 16.73 6.32
CA GLU A 636 -13.03 18.15 6.48
C GLU A 636 -13.82 18.80 7.62
N ASN A 637 -15.11 18.47 7.76
CA ASN A 637 -15.94 18.97 8.85
C ASN A 637 -15.43 18.50 10.22
N MET A 638 -15.03 17.23 10.34
CA MET A 638 -14.45 16.68 11.55
C MET A 638 -13.13 17.38 11.90
N ILE A 639 -12.25 17.59 10.92
CA ILE A 639 -10.97 18.30 11.12
C ILE A 639 -11.23 19.75 11.54
N ARG A 640 -12.14 20.47 10.88
CA ARG A 640 -12.51 21.84 11.28
C ARG A 640 -13.07 21.88 12.72
N GLY A 641 -13.87 20.90 13.10
CA GLY A 641 -14.38 20.74 14.46
C GLY A 641 -13.25 20.52 15.47
N ALA A 642 -12.31 19.61 15.17
CA ALA A 642 -11.15 19.32 15.99
C ALA A 642 -10.20 20.53 16.12
N GLN A 643 -9.93 21.26 15.02
CA GLN A 643 -9.16 22.50 15.01
C GLN A 643 -9.78 23.54 15.94
N LYS A 644 -11.11 23.72 15.86
CA LYS A 644 -11.84 24.64 16.73
C LYS A 644 -11.75 24.21 18.20
N SER A 645 -11.90 22.92 18.48
CA SER A 645 -11.79 22.36 19.84
C SER A 645 -10.42 22.63 20.47
N VAL A 646 -9.34 22.38 19.72
CA VAL A 646 -7.96 22.59 20.19
C VAL A 646 -7.62 24.07 20.36
N ARG A 647 -8.05 24.93 19.42
CA ARG A 647 -7.79 26.38 19.46
C ARG A 647 -8.58 27.12 20.53
N LEU A 648 -9.81 26.69 20.80
CA LEU A 648 -10.71 27.31 21.79
C LEU A 648 -10.74 26.55 23.12
N MET A 649 -9.75 25.68 23.35
CA MET A 649 -9.62 24.93 24.58
C MET A 649 -9.42 25.90 25.75
N ASN A 650 -10.28 25.82 26.77
CA ASN A 650 -10.10 26.61 27.98
C ASN A 650 -8.87 26.11 28.78
N ILE A 651 -8.44 26.91 29.76
CA ILE A 651 -7.23 26.61 30.53
C ILE A 651 -7.33 25.29 31.29
N HIS A 652 -8.51 24.91 31.78
CA HIS A 652 -8.69 23.67 32.52
C HIS A 652 -8.52 22.45 31.63
N ASP A 653 -9.18 22.46 30.46
CA ASP A 653 -9.10 21.37 29.50
C ASP A 653 -7.69 21.24 28.92
N TYR A 654 -7.00 22.36 28.64
CA TYR A 654 -5.62 22.33 28.16
C TYR A 654 -4.66 21.78 29.22
N MET A 655 -4.75 22.25 30.47
CA MET A 655 -3.88 21.77 31.55
C MET A 655 -4.16 20.30 31.90
N LYS A 656 -5.41 19.85 31.74
CA LYS A 656 -5.79 18.44 31.90
C LYS A 656 -5.25 17.59 30.76
N LEU A 657 -5.43 18.05 29.51
CA LEU A 657 -4.94 17.36 28.32
C LEU A 657 -3.41 17.21 28.35
N THR A 658 -2.71 18.27 28.74
CA THR A 658 -1.24 18.27 28.87
C THR A 658 -0.73 17.50 30.10
N GLY A 659 -1.63 17.11 31.00
CA GLY A 659 -1.29 16.36 32.21
C GLY A 659 -0.65 17.21 33.32
N VAL A 660 -0.71 18.55 33.21
CA VAL A 660 -0.28 19.48 34.27
C VAL A 660 -1.16 19.35 35.51
N VAL A 661 -2.46 19.13 35.30
CA VAL A 661 -3.44 18.87 36.36
C VAL A 661 -4.26 17.62 36.04
N GLU A 662 -4.68 16.87 37.06
CA GLU A 662 -5.56 15.71 36.85
C GLU A 662 -7.02 16.12 36.54
N GLY A 663 -7.46 17.24 37.13
CA GLY A 663 -8.85 17.70 37.08
C GLY A 663 -8.99 19.13 36.61
N ARG A 664 -8.63 20.08 37.47
CA ARG A 664 -8.83 21.51 37.24
C ARG A 664 -7.63 22.32 37.75
N VAL A 665 -7.46 23.51 37.17
CA VAL A 665 -6.47 24.49 37.63
C VAL A 665 -7.06 25.26 38.80
N GLU A 666 -6.45 25.10 39.97
CA GLU A 666 -6.79 25.80 41.21
C GLU A 666 -5.49 26.28 41.84
N CYS A 667 -5.39 27.57 42.16
CA CYS A 667 -4.20 28.12 42.79
C CYS A 667 -4.38 28.19 44.32
N VAL A 668 -3.29 28.00 45.07
CA VAL A 668 -3.28 28.28 46.51
C VAL A 668 -3.43 29.79 46.72
N ALA A 669 -4.39 30.19 47.55
CA ALA A 669 -4.69 31.59 47.82
C ALA A 669 -3.47 32.34 48.34
N ARG A 670 -3.21 33.52 47.76
CA ARG A 670 -2.13 34.42 48.19
C ARG A 670 -2.65 35.53 49.08
N GLU A 671 -1.87 35.92 50.08
CA GLU A 671 -2.16 37.05 50.96
C GLU A 671 -1.95 38.42 50.28
N ASP A 672 -1.17 38.47 49.18
CA ASP A 672 -0.83 39.71 48.48
C ASP A 672 -1.89 40.18 47.47
N GLY A 673 -2.99 39.43 47.32
CA GLY A 673 -4.13 39.78 46.46
C GLY A 673 -3.80 39.86 44.96
N ARG A 674 -2.65 39.36 44.52
CA ARG A 674 -2.26 39.40 43.10
C ARG A 674 -3.05 38.38 42.27
N PRO A 675 -3.43 38.70 41.03
CA PRO A 675 -4.09 37.77 40.14
C PRO A 675 -3.27 36.48 39.94
N GLN A 676 -3.95 35.34 40.00
CA GLN A 676 -3.36 34.01 39.82
C GLN A 676 -3.84 33.35 38.53
N LEU A 677 -3.23 32.22 38.17
CA LEU A 677 -3.48 31.55 36.89
C LEU A 677 -4.92 31.04 36.77
N ASP A 678 -5.52 30.58 37.86
CA ASP A 678 -6.92 30.15 37.95
C ASP A 678 -7.94 31.30 37.87
N GLN A 679 -7.48 32.55 38.02
CA GLN A 679 -8.28 33.77 37.90
C GLN A 679 -8.17 34.40 36.50
N LEU A 680 -7.43 33.80 35.58
CA LEU A 680 -7.22 34.32 34.25
C LEU A 680 -8.53 34.28 33.44
N HIS A 681 -8.92 35.42 32.86
CA HIS A 681 -10.09 35.48 31.98
C HIS A 681 -9.88 34.63 30.72
N TYR A 682 -10.95 34.03 30.21
CA TYR A 682 -10.91 33.16 29.03
C TYR A 682 -10.23 33.82 27.81
N ASP A 683 -10.54 35.08 27.53
CA ASP A 683 -9.91 35.81 26.41
C ASP A 683 -8.40 36.01 26.61
N CYS A 684 -7.96 36.24 27.85
CA CYS A 684 -6.54 36.36 28.16
C CYS A 684 -5.83 35.02 27.97
N TRP A 685 -6.48 33.92 28.38
CA TRP A 685 -5.99 32.57 28.13
C TRP A 685 -5.85 32.29 26.62
N LEU A 686 -6.86 32.61 25.81
CA LEU A 686 -6.78 32.41 24.36
C LEU A 686 -5.63 33.16 23.71
N ILE A 687 -5.27 34.36 24.21
CA ILE A 687 -4.09 35.09 23.73
C ILE A 687 -2.81 34.35 24.09
N ILE A 688 -2.68 33.84 25.33
CA ILE A 688 -1.51 33.05 25.75
C ILE A 688 -1.42 31.77 24.92
N ARG A 689 -2.56 31.09 24.71
CA ARG A 689 -2.66 29.83 23.98
C ARG A 689 -2.16 29.90 22.53
N ARG A 690 -2.17 31.09 21.91
CA ARG A 690 -1.58 31.31 20.57
C ARG A 690 -0.06 31.11 20.53
N TYR A 691 0.61 31.16 21.68
CA TYR A 691 2.05 31.01 21.81
C TYR A 691 2.45 29.72 22.53
N LEU A 692 1.49 28.90 22.96
CA LEU A 692 1.73 27.64 23.67
C LEU A 692 1.15 26.47 22.88
N MET A 693 2.03 25.58 22.44
CA MET A 693 1.70 24.28 21.86
C MET A 693 1.55 23.24 22.97
N ILE A 694 0.87 22.13 22.68
CA ILE A 694 0.69 21.01 23.63
C ILE A 694 2.02 20.35 23.98
N GLU A 695 2.98 20.41 23.06
CA GLU A 695 4.33 19.86 23.24
C GLU A 695 5.28 20.75 24.05
N ASP A 696 4.95 22.03 24.23
CA ASP A 696 5.74 22.95 25.06
C ASP A 696 5.69 22.55 26.54
N VAL A 697 4.66 21.79 26.93
CA VAL A 697 4.56 21.19 28.26
C VAL A 697 5.46 19.95 28.32
N LEU A 698 6.64 20.14 28.89
CA LEU A 698 7.55 19.04 29.19
C LEU A 698 6.90 18.11 30.22
N LYS A 699 6.81 16.82 29.90
CA LYS A 699 6.43 15.82 30.90
C LYS A 699 7.50 15.76 31.99
N PRO A 700 7.11 15.74 33.28
CA PRO A 700 8.04 15.52 34.38
C PRO A 700 8.81 14.22 34.28
#